data_AF-A0A3B4YTL0-F1
#
_entry.id   AF-A0A3B4YTL0-F1
#
_cell.length_a   1.000
_cell.length_b   1.000
_cell.length_c   1.000
_cell.angle_alpha   90.00
_cell.angle_beta   90.00
_cell.angle_gamma   90.00
#
_symmetry.space_group_name_H-M   'P 1'
#
loop_
_entity.id
_entity.type
_entity.pdbx_description
1 polymer ?
#
loop_
_entity_poly.entity_id
_entity_poly.type
_entity_poly.pdbx_seq_one_letter_code
_entity_poly.pdbx_strand_id
1 'polypeptide(L)'
;VHQSSFFKYIIWSNSPKHQTSQFSFVEDYQQIITLVKLESNRSGTHLNRIYTELYITEGKCEGVNIQHEVWQLETVSKMEAVHDTPIKCHEIFKVLPGQRRFIRVVLTNGIAGIGKTFSVQKFTLDWAEGLENQDVSLVILLSFRELNLIREKQYSLLRLLRDFDPTLHLIAAENLAVCKVLLIFDGLDESRLVLDFQNNEVVSDVTQTSSINMLLINLIKGNLLPSALLWITSRPAAANQIPPSYVDRVTEVRGFTDTQKEEYFRRRFTEESVSSRIISHIKASRSLHIMCHIPVFCWITATVLEHMLTTDQKQLPKTLTDMYSHFLLVQTKRKRQKYKNGHEMIQQEPRQINREVLLKLGRLAFEHLEKGNIMFYQEDLERCGLDVTEALVFSGLCTEIFKRERALFQKMIYCFVHLSVQEFLAAVYMVQCYLNKDIDVLATFLGEDWDTNSSEPGMDSFLSRVVDKSVNSGNGHLDLFVRFLHGLLLESNHHLLGGLLGWTASSPESIQTAINNLKKMNAYDISPDRSINIFHCLMEMNDHSVHQEIQEYLQSENRAEKKLTKTHCSALAYMLQMSEEVLHVLDPKKYNTSVDGRRRLLPAARNFNVLTIAIFVTLKIFSFSYMFIIKMLLSNTVHCIGRLSACGLSEKHCEVLSSALMANPSHLREMDLSENDYILDSGVKLLSVGLESPNCKLEILRLKNCSLSESCCNSLASALKSTSSHLRELDLSNNNYLKDSGVKVLSAGLESPHCGLETLRLDRCGLTENCCASLASALKCDPSSLRELELSNNDLQDSGVKLLCEGLESPHCRLEALRSVNMLPVL
;
A
#
# COMPACT_ATOMS: atom_id res chain seq x y z
N VAL A 1 -3.09 -52.35 -8.66
CA VAL A 1 -3.44 -53.40 -7.66
C VAL A 1 -2.22 -53.53 -6.74
N HIS A 2 -2.08 -52.94 -5.54
CA HIS A 2 -2.88 -52.04 -4.66
C HIS A 2 -1.92 -50.93 -4.14
N GLN A 3 -2.24 -49.91 -3.33
CA GLN A 3 -3.49 -49.22 -2.90
C GLN A 3 -3.46 -47.77 -3.47
N SER A 4 -4.46 -46.88 -3.40
CA SER A 4 -5.77 -46.83 -2.72
C SER A 4 -5.82 -46.43 -1.21
N SER A 5 -5.24 -45.28 -0.83
CA SER A 5 -5.77 -44.37 0.23
C SER A 5 -4.73 -43.31 0.61
N PHE A 6 -4.93 -42.03 0.23
CA PHE A 6 -4.11 -40.90 0.69
C PHE A 6 -4.98 -39.76 1.22
N PHE A 7 -5.51 -40.02 2.41
CA PHE A 7 -6.35 -39.19 3.29
C PHE A 7 -6.50 -40.03 4.58
N LYS A 8 -6.54 -39.53 5.81
CA LYS A 8 -6.41 -38.18 6.42
C LYS A 8 -6.57 -38.44 7.94
N TYR A 9 -5.83 -37.84 8.89
CA TYR A 9 -6.12 -38.00 10.33
C TYR A 9 -5.74 -36.80 11.23
N ILE A 10 -6.66 -36.47 12.16
CA ILE A 10 -6.50 -35.55 13.30
C ILE A 10 -5.74 -36.26 14.44
N ILE A 11 -5.07 -35.50 15.31
CA ILE A 11 -4.64 -35.98 16.64
C ILE A 11 -5.10 -35.02 17.73
N TRP A 12 -5.56 -35.60 18.83
CA TRP A 12 -6.03 -34.95 20.05
C TRP A 12 -4.89 -34.92 21.09
N SER A 13 -4.81 -33.90 21.94
CA SER A 13 -3.84 -33.89 23.04
C SER A 13 -4.25 -34.88 24.15
N ASN A 14 -3.25 -35.58 24.72
CA ASN A 14 -3.31 -36.49 25.89
C ASN A 14 -3.73 -37.98 25.69
N SER A 15 -3.01 -38.75 24.87
CA SER A 15 -2.87 -40.22 25.09
C SER A 15 -1.63 -40.82 24.40
N PRO A 16 -0.86 -41.72 25.05
CA PRO A 16 0.46 -42.17 24.57
C PRO A 16 0.44 -43.08 23.31
N LYS A 17 -0.72 -43.56 22.85
CA LYS A 17 -0.82 -44.32 21.58
C LYS A 17 -0.78 -43.43 20.32
N HIS A 18 -0.74 -42.10 20.46
CA HIS A 18 -0.93 -41.15 19.35
C HIS A 18 0.35 -40.43 18.88
N GLN A 19 1.50 -40.62 19.52
CA GLN A 19 2.76 -40.01 19.09
C GLN A 19 3.17 -40.44 17.68
N THR A 20 2.89 -41.68 17.28
CA THR A 20 3.32 -42.24 15.97
C THR A 20 2.70 -41.53 14.77
N SER A 21 1.44 -41.10 14.88
CA SER A 21 0.75 -40.33 13.84
C SER A 21 1.20 -38.85 13.77
N GLN A 22 1.77 -38.34 14.87
CA GLN A 22 2.26 -36.96 14.96
C GLN A 22 3.52 -36.79 14.09
N PHE A 23 4.41 -37.80 14.10
CA PHE A 23 5.58 -37.86 13.22
C PHE A 23 5.21 -37.86 11.72
N SER A 24 4.20 -38.63 11.30
CA SER A 24 3.79 -38.65 9.88
C SER A 24 3.26 -37.30 9.38
N PHE A 25 2.61 -36.51 10.25
CA PHE A 25 2.09 -35.20 9.88
C PHE A 25 3.23 -34.20 9.61
N VAL A 26 4.33 -34.28 10.36
CA VAL A 26 5.55 -33.47 10.13
C VAL A 26 6.21 -33.84 8.80
N GLU A 27 6.35 -35.14 8.49
CA GLU A 27 6.96 -35.59 7.22
C GLU A 27 6.13 -35.24 5.98
N ASP A 28 4.80 -35.30 6.10
CA ASP A 28 3.84 -34.97 5.04
C ASP A 28 3.57 -33.48 4.89
N TYR A 29 3.56 -32.67 5.96
CA TYR A 29 3.49 -31.21 5.81
C TYR A 29 4.79 -30.67 5.21
N GLN A 30 5.95 -31.21 5.63
CA GLN A 30 7.22 -31.02 4.92
C GLN A 30 7.14 -31.46 3.44
N GLN A 31 6.20 -32.32 3.05
CA GLN A 31 5.93 -32.75 1.66
C GLN A 31 5.00 -31.81 0.88
N ILE A 32 3.93 -31.34 1.54
CA ILE A 32 2.96 -30.36 1.04
C ILE A 32 3.59 -28.95 0.93
N ILE A 33 4.70 -28.70 1.61
CA ILE A 33 5.64 -27.60 1.31
C ILE A 33 6.40 -27.94 0.00
N THR A 34 5.64 -28.06 -1.09
CA THR A 34 6.11 -28.30 -2.46
C THR A 34 6.61 -26.99 -3.11
N LEU A 35 7.03 -26.02 -2.30
CA LEU A 35 7.97 -24.95 -2.67
C LEU A 35 9.40 -25.22 -2.15
N VAL A 36 9.57 -26.12 -1.17
CA VAL A 36 10.90 -26.50 -0.63
C VAL A 36 11.31 -27.91 -1.08
N LYS A 37 10.38 -28.88 -1.21
CA LYS A 37 10.75 -30.24 -1.68
C LYS A 37 11.17 -30.37 -3.14
N LEU A 38 11.15 -29.30 -3.94
CA LEU A 38 11.75 -29.30 -5.29
C LEU A 38 13.24 -28.90 -5.32
N GLU A 39 13.80 -28.36 -4.23
CA GLU A 39 15.25 -28.18 -4.05
C GLU A 39 15.93 -29.46 -3.48
N SER A 40 15.18 -30.33 -2.78
CA SER A 40 15.71 -31.41 -1.93
C SER A 40 16.40 -32.59 -2.63
N ASN A 41 16.56 -32.59 -3.96
CA ASN A 41 17.43 -33.57 -4.62
C ASN A 41 18.93 -33.22 -4.50
N ARG A 42 19.28 -32.09 -3.86
CA ARG A 42 20.62 -31.86 -3.27
C ARG A 42 20.49 -31.18 -1.90
N SER A 43 20.57 -32.01 -0.85
CA SER A 43 20.43 -31.69 0.58
C SER A 43 19.00 -31.33 1.04
N GLY A 44 18.53 -32.05 2.06
CA GLY A 44 17.22 -31.82 2.68
C GLY A 44 17.25 -30.65 3.66
N THR A 45 16.96 -29.45 3.19
CA THR A 45 16.75 -28.27 4.03
C THR A 45 15.31 -28.24 4.56
N HIS A 46 15.12 -28.55 5.85
CA HIS A 46 13.82 -28.38 6.52
C HIS A 46 13.34 -26.93 6.41
N LEU A 47 12.01 -26.71 6.25
CA LEU A 47 11.43 -25.36 6.17
C LEU A 47 11.89 -24.47 7.33
N ASN A 48 11.95 -25.03 8.55
CA ASN A 48 12.38 -24.34 9.77
C ASN A 48 13.82 -23.76 9.69
N ARG A 49 14.66 -24.22 8.75
CA ARG A 49 16.02 -23.69 8.51
C ARG A 49 16.05 -22.45 7.60
N ILE A 50 15.10 -22.33 6.67
CA ILE A 50 15.03 -21.23 5.69
C ILE A 50 13.97 -20.18 6.08
N TYR A 51 13.00 -20.57 6.92
CA TYR A 51 11.99 -19.65 7.44
C TYR A 51 12.63 -18.45 8.16
N THR A 52 12.25 -17.25 7.73
CA THR A 52 12.50 -15.98 8.43
C THR A 52 11.13 -15.48 8.90
N GLU A 53 11.03 -15.04 10.15
CA GLU A 53 9.77 -14.51 10.69
C GLU A 53 9.37 -13.23 9.94
N LEU A 54 8.09 -13.10 9.61
CA LEU A 54 7.57 -11.94 8.88
C LEU A 54 7.18 -10.84 9.87
N TYR A 55 7.46 -9.58 9.52
CA TYR A 55 7.01 -8.45 10.31
C TYR A 55 5.49 -8.26 10.11
N ILE A 56 4.74 -8.42 11.20
CA ILE A 56 3.28 -8.28 11.26
C ILE A 56 2.95 -7.23 12.32
N THR A 57 2.07 -6.28 11.99
CA THR A 57 1.65 -5.21 12.90
C THR A 57 0.13 -5.20 13.12
N GLU A 58 -0.34 -4.64 14.23
CA GLU A 58 -1.77 -4.36 14.42
C GLU A 58 -2.18 -3.18 13.52
N GLY A 59 -3.08 -3.42 12.57
CA GLY A 59 -3.43 -2.45 11.53
C GLY A 59 -4.67 -1.62 11.90
N LYS A 60 -4.70 -0.35 11.49
CA LYS A 60 -5.92 0.48 11.54
C LYS A 60 -6.82 0.17 10.34
N CYS A 61 -8.12 0.04 10.57
CA CYS A 61 -9.10 -0.33 9.54
C CYS A 61 -9.63 0.91 8.78
N GLU A 62 -8.76 1.63 8.06
CA GLU A 62 -9.18 2.80 7.26
C GLU A 62 -8.55 2.84 5.85
N GLY A 63 -9.40 3.10 4.85
CA GLY A 63 -9.00 3.69 3.56
C GLY A 63 -8.42 2.73 2.52
N VAL A 64 -9.25 2.32 1.55
CA VAL A 64 -8.84 1.53 0.39
C VAL A 64 -7.62 2.16 -0.32
N ASN A 65 -6.47 1.48 -0.28
CA ASN A 65 -5.32 1.86 -1.10
C ASN A 65 -5.33 1.06 -2.41
N ILE A 66 -6.00 1.61 -3.43
CA ILE A 66 -6.12 1.03 -4.80
C ILE A 66 -4.83 1.21 -5.62
N GLN A 67 -3.68 1.43 -4.97
CA GLN A 67 -2.40 1.65 -5.63
C GLN A 67 -1.71 0.31 -5.95
N HIS A 68 -1.00 0.25 -7.08
CA HIS A 68 -0.25 -0.93 -7.51
C HIS A 68 0.74 -1.43 -6.44
N GLU A 69 1.02 -2.73 -6.41
CA GLU A 69 1.72 -3.38 -5.29
C GLU A 69 3.16 -2.88 -5.11
N VAL A 70 3.81 -2.48 -6.21
CA VAL A 70 5.15 -1.86 -6.21
C VAL A 70 5.17 -0.48 -5.54
N TRP A 71 4.06 0.27 -5.60
CA TRP A 71 3.93 1.56 -4.93
C TRP A 71 3.68 1.44 -3.43
N GLN A 72 3.00 0.37 -3.02
CA GLN A 72 2.82 0.06 -1.62
C GLN A 72 4.15 -0.36 -1.00
N LEU A 73 4.94 -1.21 -1.68
CA LEU A 73 6.32 -1.58 -1.30
C LEU A 73 7.22 -0.39 -0.91
N GLU A 74 7.31 0.61 -1.78
CA GLU A 74 8.17 1.79 -1.61
C GLU A 74 7.71 2.69 -0.45
N THR A 75 6.41 2.64 -0.13
CA THR A 75 5.82 3.37 1.01
C THR A 75 6.02 2.58 2.32
N VAL A 76 5.76 1.27 2.31
CA VAL A 76 5.75 0.41 3.50
C VAL A 76 7.16 0.13 4.04
N SER A 77 8.16 -0.04 3.17
CA SER A 77 9.56 -0.28 3.56
C SER A 77 10.25 0.89 4.28
N LYS A 78 9.54 2.00 4.52
CA LYS A 78 10.05 3.21 5.19
C LYS A 78 9.23 3.64 6.40
N MET A 79 8.08 3.02 6.65
CA MET A 79 7.24 3.31 7.82
C MET A 79 7.67 2.58 9.10
N GLU A 80 8.86 1.95 9.11
CA GLU A 80 9.38 1.14 10.24
C GLU A 80 9.60 1.91 11.57
N ALA A 81 9.34 3.23 11.61
CA ALA A 81 9.74 4.11 12.71
C ALA A 81 8.60 4.63 13.62
N VAL A 82 7.31 4.38 13.33
CA VAL A 82 6.21 5.11 14.00
C VAL A 82 5.05 4.20 14.48
N HIS A 83 5.08 3.87 15.77
CA HIS A 83 3.95 3.43 16.63
C HIS A 83 3.15 2.15 16.29
N ASP A 84 3.41 1.45 15.19
CA ASP A 84 2.82 0.13 14.95
C ASP A 84 3.24 -0.87 16.05
N THR A 85 2.28 -1.54 16.69
CA THR A 85 2.57 -2.59 17.67
C THR A 85 2.85 -3.90 16.93
N PRO A 86 4.07 -4.47 17.02
CA PRO A 86 4.39 -5.74 16.35
C PRO A 86 3.67 -6.89 17.04
N ILE A 87 3.00 -7.73 16.25
CA ILE A 87 2.30 -8.92 16.72
C ILE A 87 3.00 -10.14 16.13
N LYS A 88 3.44 -11.08 16.97
CA LYS A 88 3.94 -12.37 16.49
C LYS A 88 2.79 -13.23 15.95
N CYS A 89 3.08 -14.08 14.96
CA CYS A 89 2.06 -14.90 14.31
C CYS A 89 1.26 -15.79 15.29
N HIS A 90 1.92 -16.35 16.31
CA HIS A 90 1.28 -17.14 17.38
C HIS A 90 0.58 -16.29 18.47
N GLU A 91 0.55 -14.96 18.35
CA GLU A 91 -0.15 -14.06 19.27
C GLU A 91 -1.34 -13.34 18.61
N ILE A 92 -1.64 -13.66 17.35
CA ILE A 92 -2.70 -13.05 16.54
C ILE A 92 -4.07 -13.06 17.25
N PHE A 93 -4.39 -14.11 18.02
CA PHE A 93 -5.62 -14.22 18.82
C PHE A 93 -5.45 -13.90 20.32
N LYS A 94 -4.24 -13.57 20.78
CA LYS A 94 -3.99 -13.19 22.18
C LYS A 94 -4.34 -11.72 22.40
N VAL A 95 -4.99 -11.43 23.53
CA VAL A 95 -5.35 -10.06 23.92
C VAL A 95 -4.10 -9.36 24.43
N LEU A 96 -3.76 -8.19 23.85
CA LEU A 96 -2.57 -7.44 24.24
C LEU A 96 -2.80 -6.68 25.57
N PRO A 97 -1.75 -6.39 26.36
CA PRO A 97 -1.89 -5.68 27.64
C PRO A 97 -2.57 -4.32 27.47
N GLY A 98 -3.81 -4.20 27.96
CA GLY A 98 -4.63 -2.97 27.87
C GLY A 98 -5.90 -3.10 27.02
N GLN A 99 -5.99 -4.09 26.12
CA GLN A 99 -7.22 -4.39 25.39
C GLN A 99 -8.21 -5.18 26.28
N ARG A 100 -9.51 -4.82 26.24
CA ARG A 100 -10.58 -5.47 27.05
C ARG A 100 -11.53 -6.37 26.24
N ARG A 101 -11.30 -6.55 24.93
CA ARG A 101 -12.21 -7.28 24.03
C ARG A 101 -11.70 -8.69 23.76
N PHE A 102 -12.63 -9.65 23.74
CA PHE A 102 -12.40 -10.97 23.16
C PHE A 102 -12.20 -10.82 21.64
N ILE A 103 -11.29 -11.61 21.06
CA ILE A 103 -10.91 -11.51 19.64
C ILE A 103 -11.32 -12.80 18.97
N ARG A 104 -12.36 -12.72 18.13
CA ARG A 104 -12.92 -13.85 17.39
C ARG A 104 -12.52 -13.79 15.92
N VAL A 105 -12.66 -12.63 15.29
CA VAL A 105 -12.43 -12.44 13.85
C VAL A 105 -11.20 -11.58 13.61
N VAL A 106 -10.17 -12.18 13.04
CA VAL A 106 -8.95 -11.50 12.59
C VAL A 106 -8.94 -11.38 11.07
N LEU A 107 -8.74 -10.16 10.56
CA LEU A 107 -8.50 -9.90 9.15
C LEU A 107 -7.05 -9.48 8.92
N THR A 108 -6.28 -10.31 8.23
CA THR A 108 -4.87 -10.07 7.90
C THR A 108 -4.72 -9.55 6.47
N ASN A 109 -4.33 -8.29 6.38
CA ASN A 109 -4.05 -7.58 5.14
C ASN A 109 -2.58 -7.70 4.71
N GLY A 110 -2.33 -7.50 3.42
CA GLY A 110 -0.99 -7.36 2.86
C GLY A 110 -1.00 -7.49 1.34
N ILE A 111 0.05 -7.00 0.67
CA ILE A 111 0.20 -7.10 -0.79
C ILE A 111 0.41 -8.55 -1.28
N ALA A 112 0.39 -8.81 -2.59
CA ALA A 112 0.79 -10.13 -3.10
C ALA A 112 2.24 -10.48 -2.75
N GLY A 113 2.54 -11.77 -2.69
CA GLY A 113 3.89 -12.28 -2.41
C GLY A 113 4.41 -12.04 -0.98
N ILE A 114 3.80 -11.16 -0.19
CA ILE A 114 4.28 -10.70 1.13
C ILE A 114 4.32 -11.78 2.21
N GLY A 115 3.78 -12.95 1.91
CA GLY A 115 3.84 -14.12 2.78
C GLY A 115 2.57 -14.44 3.55
N LYS A 116 1.41 -13.82 3.27
CA LYS A 116 0.12 -14.12 3.97
C LYS A 116 -0.17 -15.63 4.12
N THR A 117 -0.25 -16.34 2.98
CA THR A 117 -0.42 -17.80 2.92
C THR A 117 0.72 -18.55 3.63
N PHE A 118 1.94 -18.01 3.61
CA PHE A 118 3.11 -18.62 4.24
C PHE A 118 3.08 -18.49 5.77
N SER A 119 2.60 -17.37 6.31
CA SER A 119 2.30 -17.18 7.73
C SER A 119 1.24 -18.18 8.21
N VAL A 120 0.15 -18.35 7.43
CA VAL A 120 -0.90 -19.33 7.69
C VAL A 120 -0.37 -20.76 7.68
N GLN A 121 0.45 -21.11 6.69
CA GLN A 121 1.09 -22.42 6.59
C GLN A 121 2.06 -22.68 7.75
N LYS A 122 2.87 -21.69 8.13
CA LYS A 122 3.80 -21.81 9.27
C LYS A 122 3.05 -21.93 10.60
N PHE A 123 2.03 -21.10 10.84
CA PHE A 123 1.17 -21.23 12.02
C PHE A 123 0.55 -22.64 12.13
N THR A 124 0.03 -23.15 11.01
CA THR A 124 -0.55 -24.49 10.95
C THR A 124 0.51 -25.58 11.21
N LEU A 125 1.73 -25.40 10.71
CA LEU A 125 2.86 -26.30 10.99
C LEU A 125 3.33 -26.25 12.45
N ASP A 126 3.38 -25.07 13.07
CA ASP A 126 3.80 -24.93 14.48
C ASP A 126 2.75 -25.51 15.45
N TRP A 127 1.47 -25.40 15.10
CA TRP A 127 0.40 -26.11 15.79
C TRP A 127 0.49 -27.63 15.57
N ALA A 128 0.80 -28.07 14.35
CA ALA A 128 1.00 -29.48 13.98
C ALA A 128 2.18 -30.15 14.68
N GLU A 129 3.33 -29.46 14.76
CA GLU A 129 4.55 -29.90 15.43
C GLU A 129 4.42 -29.85 16.98
N GLY A 130 3.30 -29.34 17.50
CA GLY A 130 3.04 -29.24 18.94
C GLY A 130 3.77 -28.09 19.64
N LEU A 131 4.32 -27.14 18.86
CA LEU A 131 5.20 -26.06 19.34
C LEU A 131 4.41 -24.89 19.93
N GLU A 132 3.31 -24.50 19.29
CA GLU A 132 2.54 -23.29 19.63
C GLU A 132 1.02 -23.52 19.55
N ASN A 133 0.23 -22.61 20.13
CA ASN A 133 -1.25 -22.54 20.03
C ASN A 133 -2.03 -23.82 20.36
N GLN A 134 -1.51 -24.66 21.27
CA GLN A 134 -2.13 -25.93 21.68
C GLN A 134 -3.44 -25.76 22.50
N ASP A 135 -3.87 -24.53 22.75
CA ASP A 135 -5.18 -24.19 23.30
C ASP A 135 -6.31 -24.30 22.26
N VAL A 136 -5.99 -24.26 20.96
CA VAL A 136 -6.93 -24.49 19.85
C VAL A 136 -7.04 -25.99 19.58
N SER A 137 -8.25 -26.53 19.70
CA SER A 137 -8.51 -27.98 19.58
C SER A 137 -8.55 -28.49 18.14
N LEU A 138 -8.85 -27.62 17.18
CA LEU A 138 -9.02 -27.96 15.77
C LEU A 138 -8.70 -26.74 14.89
N VAL A 139 -7.80 -26.89 13.93
CA VAL A 139 -7.48 -25.88 12.91
C VAL A 139 -7.90 -26.41 11.54
N ILE A 140 -8.73 -25.65 10.82
CA ILE A 140 -9.18 -26.00 9.47
C ILE A 140 -8.80 -24.87 8.51
N LEU A 141 -8.04 -25.19 7.47
CA LEU A 141 -7.69 -24.26 6.40
C LEU A 141 -8.64 -24.44 5.20
N LEU A 142 -9.27 -23.36 4.78
CA LEU A 142 -10.19 -23.27 3.66
C LEU A 142 -9.68 -22.19 2.69
N SER A 143 -9.34 -22.54 1.45
CA SER A 143 -8.97 -21.53 0.45
C SER A 143 -10.19 -21.02 -0.30
N PHE A 144 -10.30 -19.70 -0.50
CA PHE A 144 -11.33 -19.12 -1.37
C PHE A 144 -11.24 -19.64 -2.82
N ARG A 145 -10.04 -20.05 -3.27
CA ARG A 145 -9.81 -20.73 -4.56
C ARG A 145 -10.64 -22.00 -4.69
N GLU A 146 -10.66 -22.83 -3.64
CA GLU A 146 -11.41 -24.08 -3.60
C GLU A 146 -12.91 -23.84 -3.39
N LEU A 147 -13.27 -22.88 -2.54
CA LEU A 147 -14.68 -22.49 -2.32
C LEU A 147 -15.35 -21.96 -3.61
N ASN A 148 -14.60 -21.27 -4.48
CA ASN A 148 -15.10 -20.82 -5.78
C ASN A 148 -15.58 -21.97 -6.68
N LEU A 149 -15.03 -23.18 -6.57
CA LEU A 149 -15.42 -24.33 -7.40
C LEU A 149 -16.77 -24.94 -7.03
N ILE A 150 -17.26 -24.65 -5.82
CA ILE A 150 -18.52 -25.18 -5.29
C ILE A 150 -19.56 -24.10 -5.03
N ARG A 151 -19.30 -22.84 -5.44
CA ARG A 151 -20.20 -21.68 -5.24
C ARG A 151 -21.65 -21.90 -5.72
N GLU A 152 -21.85 -22.68 -6.77
CA GLU A 152 -23.18 -22.98 -7.35
C GLU A 152 -23.94 -24.10 -6.61
N LYS A 153 -23.32 -24.72 -5.59
CA LYS A 153 -23.89 -25.83 -4.83
C LYS A 153 -24.37 -25.37 -3.45
N GLN A 154 -25.48 -25.95 -3.01
CA GLN A 154 -25.97 -25.83 -1.64
C GLN A 154 -25.18 -26.77 -0.73
N TYR A 155 -24.71 -26.25 0.40
CA TYR A 155 -23.88 -26.95 1.39
C TYR A 155 -24.41 -26.69 2.80
N SER A 156 -24.31 -27.66 3.70
CA SER A 156 -24.33 -27.38 5.13
C SER A 156 -22.90 -27.21 5.64
N LEU A 157 -22.69 -26.45 6.71
CA LEU A 157 -21.33 -26.25 7.23
C LEU A 157 -20.67 -27.58 7.61
N LEU A 158 -21.40 -28.47 8.28
CA LEU A 158 -20.88 -29.79 8.65
C LEU A 158 -20.46 -30.60 7.42
N ARG A 159 -21.21 -30.52 6.32
CA ARG A 159 -20.84 -31.17 5.05
C ARG A 159 -19.65 -30.48 4.39
N LEU A 160 -19.60 -29.15 4.40
CA LEU A 160 -18.48 -28.38 3.85
C LEU A 160 -17.18 -28.76 4.58
N LEU A 161 -17.19 -28.75 5.91
CA LEU A 161 -16.05 -29.13 6.71
C LEU A 161 -15.67 -30.61 6.50
N ARG A 162 -16.64 -31.53 6.36
CA ARG A 162 -16.37 -32.97 6.07
C ARG A 162 -15.87 -33.26 4.65
N ASP A 163 -16.31 -32.49 3.66
CA ASP A 163 -15.78 -32.58 2.29
C ASP A 163 -14.33 -32.05 2.27
N PHE A 164 -14.06 -30.94 2.97
CA PHE A 164 -12.70 -30.37 3.09
C PHE A 164 -11.78 -31.17 4.01
N ASP A 165 -12.32 -31.85 5.01
CA ASP A 165 -11.62 -32.76 5.90
C ASP A 165 -12.46 -34.00 6.26
N PRO A 166 -12.33 -35.10 5.47
CA PRO A 166 -12.97 -36.36 5.78
C PRO A 166 -12.69 -36.98 7.16
N THR A 167 -11.70 -36.50 7.94
CA THR A 167 -11.56 -36.95 9.34
C THR A 167 -12.75 -36.54 10.21
N LEU A 168 -13.40 -35.42 9.87
CA LEU A 168 -14.55 -34.86 10.59
C LEU A 168 -15.83 -35.69 10.41
N HIS A 169 -15.79 -36.80 9.65
CA HIS A 169 -16.85 -37.82 9.69
C HIS A 169 -16.92 -38.53 11.05
N LEU A 170 -15.82 -38.57 11.79
CA LEU A 170 -15.75 -39.14 13.14
C LEU A 170 -16.34 -38.20 14.22
N ILE A 171 -16.58 -36.93 13.89
CA ILE A 171 -17.03 -35.90 14.85
C ILE A 171 -18.54 -35.65 14.65
N ALA A 172 -19.30 -35.79 15.73
CA ALA A 172 -20.71 -35.42 15.80
C ALA A 172 -20.87 -33.89 15.79
N ALA A 173 -21.98 -33.39 15.23
CA ALA A 173 -22.26 -31.94 15.12
C ALA A 173 -22.17 -31.21 16.47
N GLU A 174 -22.64 -31.86 17.54
CA GLU A 174 -22.64 -31.36 18.92
C GLU A 174 -21.22 -31.08 19.45
N ASN A 175 -20.24 -31.92 19.10
CA ASN A 175 -18.86 -31.77 19.57
C ASN A 175 -18.16 -30.55 18.92
N LEU A 176 -18.54 -30.17 17.69
CA LEU A 176 -18.01 -28.97 17.02
C LEU A 176 -18.40 -27.66 17.74
N ALA A 177 -19.50 -27.64 18.50
CA ALA A 177 -19.91 -26.48 19.29
C ALA A 177 -19.15 -26.36 20.63
N VAL A 178 -18.57 -27.46 21.11
CA VAL A 178 -17.84 -27.54 22.39
C VAL A 178 -16.33 -27.35 22.22
N CYS A 179 -15.77 -27.72 21.06
CA CYS A 179 -14.35 -27.52 20.75
C CYS A 179 -14.00 -26.06 20.43
N LYS A 180 -12.79 -25.63 20.81
CA LYS A 180 -12.21 -24.36 20.33
C LYS A 180 -11.69 -24.56 18.91
N VAL A 181 -12.53 -24.28 17.91
CA VAL A 181 -12.22 -24.40 16.48
C VAL A 181 -11.64 -23.09 15.94
N LEU A 182 -10.59 -23.18 15.12
CA LEU A 182 -10.07 -22.10 14.29
C LEU A 182 -10.34 -22.43 12.81
N LEU A 183 -11.10 -21.57 12.13
CA LEU A 183 -11.30 -21.61 10.69
C LEU A 183 -10.42 -20.53 10.04
N ILE A 184 -9.50 -20.95 9.18
CA ILE A 184 -8.63 -20.05 8.42
C ILE A 184 -9.14 -19.98 6.98
N PHE A 185 -9.47 -18.77 6.52
CA PHE A 185 -9.91 -18.48 5.15
C PHE A 185 -8.81 -17.74 4.39
N ASP A 186 -8.08 -18.46 3.53
CA ASP A 186 -6.93 -17.89 2.80
C ASP A 186 -7.35 -17.38 1.41
N GLY A 187 -7.04 -16.11 1.12
CA GLY A 187 -7.18 -15.50 -0.21
C GLY A 187 -8.53 -14.83 -0.52
N LEU A 188 -9.08 -13.99 0.36
CA LEU A 188 -10.34 -13.26 0.12
C LEU A 188 -10.32 -12.43 -1.17
N ASP A 189 -9.15 -11.92 -1.58
CA ASP A 189 -8.95 -11.21 -2.86
C ASP A 189 -9.15 -12.07 -4.11
N GLU A 190 -9.22 -13.39 -3.95
CA GLU A 190 -9.48 -14.35 -5.03
C GLU A 190 -10.92 -14.89 -4.99
N SER A 191 -11.72 -14.44 -4.01
CA SER A 191 -13.15 -14.78 -3.91
C SER A 191 -13.95 -14.24 -5.09
N ARG A 192 -14.75 -15.12 -5.71
CA ARG A 192 -15.82 -14.76 -6.66
C ARG A 192 -17.20 -14.82 -5.99
N LEU A 193 -17.24 -14.91 -4.66
CA LEU A 193 -18.46 -15.00 -3.86
C LEU A 193 -18.94 -13.59 -3.48
N VAL A 194 -20.19 -13.26 -3.80
CA VAL A 194 -20.81 -11.99 -3.37
C VAL A 194 -21.21 -12.10 -1.90
N LEU A 195 -20.50 -11.36 -1.04
CA LEU A 195 -20.77 -11.27 0.39
C LEU A 195 -21.64 -10.04 0.70
N ASP A 196 -22.96 -10.15 0.51
CA ASP A 196 -23.89 -9.13 1.03
C ASP A 196 -24.02 -9.29 2.56
N PHE A 197 -23.93 -8.19 3.31
CA PHE A 197 -24.14 -8.20 4.76
C PHE A 197 -25.50 -7.61 5.16
N GLN A 198 -26.27 -7.06 4.22
CA GLN A 198 -27.54 -6.37 4.46
C GLN A 198 -28.76 -7.31 4.34
N ASN A 199 -28.84 -8.16 3.30
CA ASN A 199 -30.05 -8.96 2.99
C ASN A 199 -29.84 -10.48 3.11
N ASN A 200 -29.80 -11.02 4.33
CA ASN A 200 -29.35 -12.39 4.56
C ASN A 200 -30.35 -13.27 5.31
N GLU A 201 -30.46 -14.53 4.87
CA GLU A 201 -31.06 -15.61 5.65
C GLU A 201 -30.17 -15.92 6.87
N VAL A 202 -30.79 -16.07 8.03
CA VAL A 202 -30.09 -16.43 9.28
C VAL A 202 -29.93 -17.95 9.33
N VAL A 203 -28.69 -18.42 9.21
CA VAL A 203 -28.31 -19.83 9.33
C VAL A 203 -27.54 -20.00 10.64
N SER A 204 -28.10 -20.79 11.55
CA SER A 204 -27.51 -21.04 12.88
C SER A 204 -27.19 -22.51 13.17
N ASP A 205 -27.83 -23.45 12.47
CA ASP A 205 -27.52 -24.87 12.56
C ASP A 205 -26.43 -25.26 11.55
N VAL A 206 -25.41 -25.98 12.03
CA VAL A 206 -24.31 -26.53 11.20
C VAL A 206 -24.79 -27.59 10.19
N THR A 207 -25.99 -28.16 10.38
CA THR A 207 -26.61 -29.14 9.47
C THR A 207 -27.51 -28.52 8.41
N GLN A 208 -27.97 -27.27 8.60
CA GLN A 208 -28.82 -26.55 7.64
C GLN A 208 -28.04 -26.29 6.33
N THR A 209 -28.66 -26.61 5.19
CA THR A 209 -28.09 -26.36 3.87
C THR A 209 -28.39 -24.95 3.39
N SER A 210 -27.37 -24.21 2.97
CA SER A 210 -27.49 -22.89 2.35
C SER A 210 -26.37 -22.67 1.32
N SER A 211 -26.31 -21.49 0.70
CA SER A 211 -25.22 -21.13 -0.21
C SER A 211 -23.93 -20.87 0.56
N ILE A 212 -22.77 -21.07 -0.07
CA ILE A 212 -21.46 -20.86 0.58
C ILE A 212 -21.32 -19.42 1.07
N ASN A 213 -21.80 -18.45 0.29
CA ASN A 213 -21.82 -17.04 0.68
C ASN A 213 -22.58 -16.86 2.01
N MET A 214 -23.79 -17.42 2.13
CA MET A 214 -24.61 -17.33 3.35
C MET A 214 -23.96 -18.05 4.54
N LEU A 215 -23.31 -19.20 4.34
CA LEU A 215 -22.53 -19.86 5.39
C LEU A 215 -21.38 -18.97 5.88
N LEU A 216 -20.59 -18.40 4.96
CA LEU A 216 -19.48 -17.49 5.30
C LEU A 216 -19.95 -16.25 6.05
N ILE A 217 -21.04 -15.61 5.61
CA ILE A 217 -21.56 -14.42 6.27
C ILE A 217 -22.11 -14.75 7.65
N ASN A 218 -22.83 -15.88 7.82
CA ASN A 218 -23.33 -16.29 9.13
C ASN A 218 -22.21 -16.74 10.08
N LEU A 219 -21.11 -17.33 9.57
CA LEU A 219 -19.87 -17.53 10.34
C LEU A 219 -19.29 -16.18 10.80
N ILE A 220 -19.08 -15.23 9.88
CA ILE A 220 -18.48 -13.92 10.21
C ILE A 220 -19.35 -13.16 11.23
N LYS A 221 -20.67 -13.12 11.03
CA LYS A 221 -21.64 -12.50 11.96
C LYS A 221 -21.72 -13.20 13.33
N GLY A 222 -21.25 -14.44 13.45
CA GLY A 222 -21.31 -15.23 14.69
C GLY A 222 -22.63 -15.98 14.91
N ASN A 223 -23.55 -15.95 13.94
CA ASN A 223 -24.78 -16.75 13.97
C ASN A 223 -24.48 -18.26 13.90
N LEU A 224 -23.42 -18.61 13.18
CA LEU A 224 -22.96 -19.98 12.98
C LEU A 224 -21.59 -20.15 13.66
N LEU A 225 -21.45 -21.18 14.50
CA LEU A 225 -20.28 -21.41 15.37
C LEU A 225 -19.78 -20.12 16.08
N PRO A 226 -20.55 -19.57 17.05
CA PRO A 226 -20.17 -18.35 17.77
C PRO A 226 -18.82 -18.47 18.49
N SER A 227 -18.50 -19.65 19.04
CA SER A 227 -17.24 -19.92 19.75
C SER A 227 -16.01 -20.14 18.86
N ALA A 228 -16.19 -20.24 17.53
CA ALA A 228 -15.07 -20.48 16.61
C ALA A 228 -14.29 -19.19 16.33
N LEU A 229 -12.95 -19.30 16.34
CA LEU A 229 -12.04 -18.27 15.87
C LEU A 229 -12.00 -18.28 14.35
N LEU A 230 -11.97 -17.09 13.73
CA LEU A 230 -11.88 -16.90 12.29
C LEU A 230 -10.61 -16.09 11.97
N TRP A 231 -9.77 -16.62 11.08
CA TRP A 231 -8.62 -15.91 10.52
C TRP A 231 -8.81 -15.76 9.02
N ILE A 232 -8.89 -14.54 8.50
CA ILE A 232 -9.13 -14.27 7.07
C ILE A 232 -7.91 -13.54 6.51
N THR A 233 -7.36 -13.99 5.39
CA THR A 233 -6.27 -13.27 4.68
C THR A 233 -6.80 -12.57 3.43
N SER A 234 -6.31 -11.37 3.15
CA SER A 234 -6.77 -10.56 2.01
C SER A 234 -5.70 -9.59 1.50
N ARG A 235 -5.83 -9.11 0.25
CA ARG A 235 -5.28 -7.81 -0.15
C ARG A 235 -6.15 -6.65 0.40
N PRO A 236 -5.57 -5.47 0.69
CA PRO A 236 -6.31 -4.32 1.21
C PRO A 236 -7.51 -3.87 0.35
N ALA A 237 -7.45 -4.07 -0.98
CA ALA A 237 -8.54 -3.74 -1.89
C ALA A 237 -9.80 -4.61 -1.65
N ALA A 238 -9.62 -5.91 -1.41
CA ALA A 238 -10.70 -6.87 -1.20
C ALA A 238 -11.19 -6.94 0.25
N ALA A 239 -10.40 -6.46 1.21
CA ALA A 239 -10.72 -6.45 2.64
C ALA A 239 -12.09 -5.78 2.93
N ASN A 240 -12.43 -4.75 2.15
CA ASN A 240 -13.66 -3.96 2.28
C ASN A 240 -14.95 -4.73 1.93
N GLN A 241 -14.85 -5.97 1.42
CA GLN A 241 -16.00 -6.87 1.29
C GLN A 241 -16.59 -7.24 2.67
N ILE A 242 -15.80 -7.16 3.74
CA ILE A 242 -16.23 -7.43 5.12
C ILE A 242 -16.38 -6.09 5.85
N PRO A 243 -17.57 -5.74 6.37
CA PRO A 243 -17.75 -4.52 7.15
C PRO A 243 -16.87 -4.52 8.41
N PRO A 244 -16.18 -3.41 8.74
CA PRO A 244 -15.31 -3.33 9.92
C PRO A 244 -16.00 -3.67 11.25
N SER A 245 -17.33 -3.50 11.34
CA SER A 245 -18.14 -3.86 12.50
C SER A 245 -18.14 -5.35 12.86
N TYR A 246 -17.68 -6.22 11.95
CA TYR A 246 -17.60 -7.68 12.15
C TYR A 246 -16.15 -8.19 12.29
N VAL A 247 -15.17 -7.29 12.41
CA VAL A 247 -13.75 -7.63 12.55
C VAL A 247 -13.26 -7.13 13.91
N ASP A 248 -12.78 -8.03 14.76
CA ASP A 248 -12.31 -7.67 16.11
C ASP A 248 -10.88 -7.11 16.11
N ARG A 249 -10.04 -7.62 15.20
CA ARG A 249 -8.66 -7.17 15.00
C ARG A 249 -8.29 -7.20 13.51
N VAL A 250 -7.65 -6.14 13.04
CA VAL A 250 -6.97 -6.12 11.74
C VAL A 250 -5.47 -6.25 11.99
N THR A 251 -4.79 -7.09 11.21
CA THR A 251 -3.32 -7.15 11.21
C THR A 251 -2.80 -6.90 9.80
N GLU A 252 -1.57 -6.43 9.67
CA GLU A 252 -0.94 -6.16 8.39
C GLU A 252 0.39 -6.90 8.30
N VAL A 253 0.55 -7.75 7.28
CA VAL A 253 1.84 -8.37 6.94
C VAL A 253 2.63 -7.36 6.13
N ARG A 254 3.64 -6.79 6.76
CA ARG A 254 4.50 -5.74 6.19
C ARG A 254 5.59 -6.35 5.30
N GLY A 255 6.13 -7.52 5.65
CA GLY A 255 7.15 -8.22 4.87
C GLY A 255 8.42 -8.47 5.68
N PHE A 256 9.59 -8.31 5.04
CA PHE A 256 10.89 -8.38 5.69
C PHE A 256 11.45 -6.99 6.01
N THR A 257 11.78 -6.74 7.27
CA THR A 257 12.63 -5.61 7.69
C THR A 257 14.05 -5.76 7.14
N ASP A 258 14.86 -4.70 7.18
CA ASP A 258 16.24 -4.75 6.71
C ASP A 258 17.10 -5.83 7.39
N THR A 259 16.87 -6.10 8.67
CA THR A 259 17.52 -7.19 9.39
C THR A 259 17.03 -8.57 8.93
N GLN A 260 15.73 -8.73 8.71
CA GLN A 260 15.12 -9.97 8.19
C GLN A 260 15.53 -10.27 6.75
N LYS A 261 15.72 -9.25 5.90
CA LYS A 261 16.27 -9.40 4.54
C LYS A 261 17.64 -10.08 4.57
N GLU A 262 18.56 -9.56 5.40
CA GLU A 262 19.89 -10.16 5.52
C GLU A 262 19.85 -11.55 6.15
N GLU A 263 19.00 -11.76 7.16
CA GLU A 263 18.79 -13.06 7.80
C GLU A 263 18.34 -14.12 6.79
N TYR A 264 17.39 -13.80 5.91
CA TYR A 264 16.94 -14.70 4.85
C TYR A 264 18.11 -15.17 3.96
N PHE A 265 18.95 -14.25 3.49
CA PHE A 265 20.09 -14.61 2.64
C PHE A 265 21.18 -15.38 3.40
N ARG A 266 21.42 -15.08 4.69
CA ARG A 266 22.32 -15.88 5.56
C ARG A 266 21.76 -17.29 5.82
N ARG A 267 20.46 -17.45 5.99
CA ARG A 267 19.80 -18.75 6.18
C ARG A 267 19.78 -19.60 4.90
N ARG A 268 19.60 -18.96 3.73
CA ARG A 268 19.53 -19.63 2.40
C ARG A 268 20.89 -20.01 1.82
N PHE A 269 21.98 -19.36 2.21
CA PHE A 269 23.34 -19.65 1.73
C PHE A 269 24.27 -20.03 2.90
N THR A 270 24.75 -21.28 2.90
CA THR A 270 25.65 -21.78 3.97
C THR A 270 27.07 -21.17 3.89
N GLU A 271 27.46 -20.68 2.70
CA GLU A 271 28.73 -20.01 2.43
C GLU A 271 28.66 -18.51 2.77
N GLU A 272 29.33 -18.08 3.84
CA GLU A 272 29.31 -16.68 4.30
C GLU A 272 29.89 -15.69 3.25
N SER A 273 30.84 -16.15 2.45
CA SER A 273 31.42 -15.38 1.34
C SER A 273 30.38 -15.06 0.25
N VAL A 274 29.51 -16.03 -0.06
CA VAL A 274 28.43 -15.90 -1.05
C VAL A 274 27.29 -15.05 -0.49
N SER A 275 26.85 -15.31 0.75
CA SER A 275 25.79 -14.50 1.37
C SER A 275 26.19 -13.04 1.51
N SER A 276 27.43 -12.75 1.91
CA SER A 276 27.93 -11.37 2.07
C SER A 276 28.04 -10.63 0.74
N ARG A 277 28.49 -11.31 -0.34
CA ARG A 277 28.52 -10.74 -1.69
C ARG A 277 27.11 -10.45 -2.22
N ILE A 278 26.13 -11.33 -1.95
CA ILE A 278 24.72 -11.14 -2.32
C ILE A 278 24.12 -9.96 -1.55
N ILE A 279 24.27 -9.90 -0.23
CA ILE A 279 23.76 -8.80 0.61
C ILE A 279 24.37 -7.46 0.17
N SER A 280 25.68 -7.42 -0.11
CA SER A 280 26.37 -6.24 -0.63
C SER A 280 25.81 -5.78 -1.98
N HIS A 281 25.59 -6.69 -2.94
CA HIS A 281 24.99 -6.36 -4.24
C HIS A 281 23.55 -5.85 -4.11
N ILE A 282 22.76 -6.47 -3.23
CA ILE A 282 21.38 -6.04 -2.97
C ILE A 282 21.37 -4.63 -2.36
N LYS A 283 22.19 -4.35 -1.33
CA LYS A 283 22.33 -3.00 -0.76
C LYS A 283 22.81 -1.97 -1.79
N ALA A 284 23.72 -2.35 -2.69
CA ALA A 284 24.20 -1.46 -3.74
C ALA A 284 23.13 -1.13 -4.81
N SER A 285 22.12 -1.99 -5.02
CA SER A 285 20.99 -1.72 -5.92
C SER A 285 19.71 -1.46 -5.13
N ARG A 286 19.41 -0.17 -4.92
CA ARG A 286 18.24 0.26 -4.14
C ARG A 286 16.92 -0.35 -4.61
N SER A 287 16.73 -0.52 -5.91
CA SER A 287 15.55 -1.18 -6.48
C SER A 287 15.42 -2.64 -6.02
N LEU A 288 16.53 -3.41 -6.04
CA LEU A 288 16.55 -4.78 -5.53
C LEU A 288 16.31 -4.82 -4.01
N HIS A 289 16.93 -3.91 -3.27
CA HIS A 289 16.79 -3.82 -1.81
C HIS A 289 15.35 -3.50 -1.36
N ILE A 290 14.65 -2.59 -2.05
CA ILE A 290 13.25 -2.27 -1.78
C ILE A 290 12.36 -3.49 -2.09
N MET A 291 12.55 -4.15 -3.24
CA MET A 291 11.76 -5.33 -3.60
C MET A 291 11.96 -6.52 -2.66
N CYS A 292 13.18 -6.72 -2.16
CA CYS A 292 13.49 -7.75 -1.16
C CYS A 292 12.72 -7.57 0.18
N HIS A 293 11.96 -6.49 0.35
CA HIS A 293 10.93 -6.41 1.39
C HIS A 293 9.82 -7.48 1.21
N ILE A 294 9.53 -7.91 -0.03
CA ILE A 294 8.67 -9.07 -0.29
C ILE A 294 9.50 -10.37 -0.34
N PRO A 295 9.14 -11.41 0.45
CA PRO A 295 9.83 -12.70 0.44
C PRO A 295 9.95 -13.37 -0.93
N VAL A 296 8.95 -13.20 -1.82
CA VAL A 296 9.00 -13.79 -3.18
C VAL A 296 10.12 -13.18 -4.03
N PHE A 297 10.39 -11.87 -3.90
CA PHE A 297 11.52 -11.24 -4.59
C PHE A 297 12.85 -11.68 -3.99
N CYS A 298 12.94 -11.92 -2.68
CA CYS A 298 14.12 -12.55 -2.06
C CYS A 298 14.40 -13.95 -2.63
N TRP A 299 13.36 -14.78 -2.81
CA TRP A 299 13.50 -16.11 -3.41
C TRP A 299 13.94 -16.07 -4.89
N ILE A 300 13.32 -15.21 -5.71
CA ILE A 300 13.75 -14.99 -7.10
C ILE A 300 15.21 -14.51 -7.13
N THR A 301 15.56 -13.58 -6.25
CA THR A 301 16.91 -12.99 -6.17
C THR A 301 17.96 -14.01 -5.75
N ALA A 302 17.67 -14.82 -4.72
CA ALA A 302 18.53 -15.93 -4.32
C ALA A 302 18.74 -16.92 -5.47
N THR A 303 17.65 -17.34 -6.13
CA THR A 303 17.69 -18.32 -7.24
C THR A 303 18.56 -17.85 -8.42
N VAL A 304 18.47 -16.58 -8.78
CA VAL A 304 19.24 -15.98 -9.88
C VAL A 304 20.71 -15.82 -9.49
N LEU A 305 20.99 -15.20 -8.35
CA LEU A 305 22.37 -14.91 -7.93
C LEU A 305 23.15 -16.19 -7.60
N GLU A 306 22.49 -17.22 -7.06
CA GLU A 306 23.07 -18.56 -6.88
C GLU A 306 23.59 -19.14 -8.21
N HIS A 307 22.79 -19.07 -9.28
CA HIS A 307 23.23 -19.57 -10.58
C HIS A 307 24.34 -18.72 -11.21
N MET A 308 24.27 -17.40 -11.10
CA MET A 308 25.27 -16.50 -11.70
C MET A 308 26.62 -16.56 -11.00
N LEU A 309 26.63 -16.68 -9.66
CA LEU A 309 27.84 -16.83 -8.87
C LEU A 309 28.50 -18.21 -9.06
N THR A 310 27.71 -19.27 -9.28
CA THR A 310 28.24 -20.61 -9.60
C THR A 310 28.68 -20.77 -11.07
N THR A 311 28.34 -19.84 -11.96
CA THR A 311 28.74 -19.83 -13.38
C THR A 311 29.74 -18.72 -13.73
N ASP A 312 30.29 -18.06 -12.71
CA ASP A 312 31.38 -17.07 -12.77
C ASP A 312 31.12 -15.89 -13.75
N GLN A 313 29.85 -15.47 -13.87
CA GLN A 313 29.47 -14.33 -14.70
C GLN A 313 29.92 -13.01 -14.04
N LYS A 314 30.67 -12.20 -14.81
CA LYS A 314 31.35 -10.99 -14.30
C LYS A 314 30.42 -9.84 -13.86
N GLN A 315 29.19 -9.79 -14.34
CA GLN A 315 28.22 -8.74 -14.00
C GLN A 315 26.95 -9.37 -13.43
N LEU A 316 26.53 -8.89 -12.26
CA LEU A 316 25.27 -9.25 -11.63
C LEU A 316 24.15 -8.32 -12.14
N PRO A 317 22.88 -8.77 -12.16
CA PRO A 317 21.79 -7.98 -12.73
C PRO A 317 21.53 -6.74 -11.88
N LYS A 318 21.25 -5.60 -12.53
CA LYS A 318 21.03 -4.32 -11.84
C LYS A 318 19.56 -3.89 -11.85
N THR A 319 18.88 -4.13 -12.97
CA THR A 319 17.48 -3.77 -13.20
C THR A 319 16.54 -4.89 -12.79
N LEU A 320 15.24 -4.58 -12.69
CA LEU A 320 14.18 -5.55 -12.45
C LEU A 320 14.07 -6.55 -13.59
N THR A 321 14.16 -6.05 -14.82
CA THR A 321 14.02 -6.83 -16.04
C THR A 321 15.19 -7.78 -16.21
N ASP A 322 16.43 -7.33 -15.96
CA ASP A 322 17.60 -8.20 -16.02
C ASP A 322 17.46 -9.38 -15.03
N MET A 323 16.97 -9.14 -13.81
CA MET A 323 16.70 -10.20 -12.83
C MET A 323 15.69 -11.22 -13.34
N TYR A 324 14.58 -10.78 -13.93
CA TYR A 324 13.53 -11.68 -14.44
C TYR A 324 13.95 -12.41 -15.72
N SER A 325 14.70 -11.77 -16.62
CA SER A 325 15.34 -12.40 -17.78
C SER A 325 16.29 -13.52 -17.36
N HIS A 326 17.14 -13.26 -16.35
CA HIS A 326 18.02 -14.29 -15.79
C HIS A 326 17.23 -15.39 -15.08
N PHE A 327 16.16 -15.07 -14.33
CA PHE A 327 15.30 -16.08 -13.70
C PHE A 327 14.70 -17.03 -14.75
N LEU A 328 14.12 -16.51 -15.81
CA LEU A 328 13.56 -17.31 -16.90
C LEU A 328 14.62 -18.19 -17.59
N LEU A 329 15.83 -17.65 -17.80
CA LEU A 329 16.97 -18.39 -18.34
C LEU A 329 17.43 -19.51 -17.39
N VAL A 330 17.52 -19.24 -16.08
CA VAL A 330 17.89 -20.23 -15.04
C VAL A 330 16.89 -21.38 -15.03
N GLN A 331 15.59 -21.09 -15.04
CA GLN A 331 14.56 -22.12 -15.06
C GLN A 331 14.61 -22.98 -16.32
N THR A 332 14.85 -22.35 -17.48
CA THR A 332 15.02 -23.05 -18.76
C THR A 332 16.30 -23.92 -18.78
N LYS A 333 17.39 -23.48 -18.13
CA LYS A 333 18.62 -24.28 -17.98
C LYS A 333 18.45 -25.45 -17.01
N ARG A 334 17.80 -25.25 -15.84
CA ARG A 334 17.52 -26.29 -14.83
C ARG A 334 16.72 -27.45 -15.43
N LYS A 335 15.75 -27.16 -16.33
CA LYS A 335 15.02 -28.19 -17.12
C LYS A 335 15.96 -29.11 -17.92
N ARG A 336 16.97 -28.57 -18.61
CA ARG A 336 17.91 -29.36 -19.46
C ARG A 336 18.75 -30.37 -18.67
N GLN A 337 18.92 -30.18 -17.36
CA GLN A 337 19.68 -31.09 -16.51
C GLN A 337 18.82 -32.22 -15.93
N LYS A 338 17.56 -31.93 -15.53
CA LYS A 338 16.65 -32.94 -14.97
C LYS A 338 16.31 -34.08 -15.96
N TYR A 339 16.16 -33.77 -17.26
CA TYR A 339 15.73 -34.74 -18.27
C TYR A 339 16.85 -35.47 -19.03
N LYS A 340 18.13 -35.09 -18.85
CA LYS A 340 19.25 -35.82 -19.49
C LYS A 340 19.48 -37.24 -18.95
N ASN A 341 18.85 -37.59 -17.83
CA ASN A 341 18.96 -38.91 -17.20
C ASN A 341 17.73 -39.81 -17.44
N GLY A 342 16.83 -39.46 -18.37
CA GLY A 342 15.61 -40.23 -18.64
C GLY A 342 15.10 -40.09 -20.07
N HIS A 343 15.33 -41.15 -20.85
CA HIS A 343 14.88 -41.41 -22.23
C HIS A 343 15.47 -40.57 -23.38
N GLU A 344 15.91 -41.31 -24.41
CA GLU A 344 16.16 -40.83 -25.77
C GLU A 344 14.82 -40.64 -26.52
N MET A 345 14.85 -39.95 -27.68
CA MET A 345 13.73 -39.34 -28.46
C MET A 345 13.46 -37.88 -28.02
N ILE A 346 13.45 -36.85 -28.88
CA ILE A 346 13.19 -36.73 -30.33
C ILE A 346 14.24 -35.80 -30.99
N GLN A 347 14.56 -35.99 -32.28
CA GLN A 347 15.57 -35.21 -33.03
C GLN A 347 15.14 -33.78 -33.47
N GLN A 348 14.11 -33.18 -32.87
CA GLN A 348 13.81 -31.76 -33.08
C GLN A 348 14.61 -30.92 -32.07
N GLU A 349 15.18 -29.79 -32.50
CA GLU A 349 15.98 -28.97 -31.60
C GLU A 349 15.19 -28.59 -30.34
N PRO A 350 15.64 -28.96 -29.12
CA PRO A 350 14.92 -28.64 -27.89
C PRO A 350 14.90 -27.13 -27.57
N ARG A 351 15.42 -26.27 -28.44
CA ARG A 351 15.23 -24.81 -28.38
C ARG A 351 13.84 -24.41 -28.93
N GLN A 352 13.43 -24.97 -30.06
CA GLN A 352 12.20 -24.61 -30.77
C GLN A 352 10.95 -24.88 -29.92
N ILE A 353 10.85 -26.09 -29.36
CA ILE A 353 9.74 -26.51 -28.49
C ILE A 353 9.69 -25.67 -27.21
N ASN A 354 10.86 -25.30 -26.65
CA ASN A 354 10.89 -24.48 -25.45
C ASN A 354 10.43 -23.03 -25.73
N ARG A 355 10.72 -22.49 -26.91
CA ARG A 355 10.22 -21.18 -27.37
C ARG A 355 8.70 -21.20 -27.52
N GLU A 356 8.15 -22.19 -28.21
CA GLU A 356 6.70 -22.26 -28.50
C GLU A 356 5.87 -22.28 -27.22
N VAL A 357 6.20 -23.17 -26.27
CA VAL A 357 5.47 -23.25 -25.00
C VAL A 357 5.63 -21.97 -24.16
N LEU A 358 6.81 -21.36 -24.14
CA LEU A 358 7.02 -20.08 -23.45
C LEU A 358 6.14 -18.96 -24.04
N LEU A 359 5.96 -18.91 -25.36
CA LEU A 359 5.09 -17.94 -26.02
C LEU A 359 3.61 -18.22 -25.74
N LYS A 360 3.17 -19.48 -25.73
CA LYS A 360 1.81 -19.86 -25.31
C LYS A 360 1.53 -19.49 -23.85
N LEU A 361 2.50 -19.69 -22.94
CA LEU A 361 2.43 -19.27 -21.54
C LEU A 361 2.35 -17.75 -21.39
N GLY A 362 3.11 -16.99 -22.18
CA GLY A 362 3.05 -15.53 -22.21
C GLY A 362 1.71 -15.00 -22.77
N ARG A 363 1.14 -15.67 -23.79
CA ARG A 363 -0.20 -15.37 -24.30
C ARG A 363 -1.28 -15.55 -23.22
N LEU A 364 -1.24 -16.68 -22.49
CA LEU A 364 -2.12 -16.93 -21.34
C LEU A 364 -1.93 -15.86 -20.24
N ALA A 365 -0.68 -15.51 -19.91
CA ALA A 365 -0.37 -14.47 -18.92
C ALA A 365 -0.97 -13.11 -19.31
N PHE A 366 -0.82 -12.71 -20.57
CA PHE A 366 -1.35 -11.46 -21.13
C PHE A 366 -2.89 -11.44 -21.16
N GLU A 367 -3.54 -12.48 -21.71
CA GLU A 367 -4.99 -12.58 -21.76
C GLU A 367 -5.64 -12.49 -20.37
N HIS A 368 -4.99 -13.05 -19.33
CA HIS A 368 -5.50 -12.97 -17.96
C HIS A 368 -5.13 -11.66 -17.27
N LEU A 369 -4.00 -11.02 -17.62
CA LEU A 369 -3.61 -9.70 -17.10
C LEU A 369 -4.62 -8.62 -17.54
N GLU A 370 -4.99 -8.58 -18.82
CA GLU A 370 -5.96 -7.61 -19.35
C GLU A 370 -7.38 -7.82 -18.77
N LYS A 371 -7.77 -9.07 -18.51
CA LYS A 371 -9.04 -9.41 -17.85
C LYS A 371 -9.01 -9.21 -16.32
N GLY A 372 -7.87 -8.81 -15.72
CA GLY A 372 -7.70 -8.71 -14.27
C GLY A 372 -7.78 -10.05 -13.51
N ASN A 373 -7.59 -11.17 -14.21
CA ASN A 373 -7.66 -12.52 -13.63
C ASN A 373 -6.29 -12.98 -13.11
N ILE A 374 -6.27 -13.43 -11.85
CA ILE A 374 -5.09 -14.03 -11.19
C ILE A 374 -5.12 -15.57 -11.32
N MET A 375 -6.31 -16.15 -11.47
CA MET A 375 -6.57 -17.59 -11.52
C MET A 375 -7.16 -17.99 -12.88
N PHE A 376 -6.85 -19.20 -13.35
CA PHE A 376 -7.34 -19.78 -14.60
C PHE A 376 -7.47 -21.31 -14.47
N TYR A 377 -8.24 -21.90 -15.38
CA TYR A 377 -8.63 -23.31 -15.35
C TYR A 377 -8.02 -24.11 -16.51
N GLN A 378 -8.24 -25.43 -16.51
CA GLN A 378 -7.75 -26.30 -17.58
C GLN A 378 -8.29 -25.89 -18.95
N GLU A 379 -9.54 -25.44 -19.01
CA GLU A 379 -10.21 -24.94 -20.22
C GLU A 379 -9.50 -23.70 -20.81
N ASP A 380 -8.87 -22.86 -19.97
CA ASP A 380 -8.09 -21.70 -20.42
C ASP A 380 -6.73 -22.12 -21.00
N LEU A 381 -6.08 -23.14 -20.43
CA LEU A 381 -4.84 -23.74 -20.97
C LEU A 381 -5.09 -24.40 -22.34
N GLU A 382 -6.16 -25.18 -22.45
CA GLU A 382 -6.59 -25.82 -23.69
C GLU A 382 -6.92 -24.78 -24.79
N ARG A 383 -7.59 -23.68 -24.43
CA ARG A 383 -7.84 -22.53 -25.32
C ARG A 383 -6.56 -21.84 -25.80
N CYS A 384 -5.49 -21.86 -24.99
CA CYS A 384 -4.17 -21.37 -25.40
C CYS A 384 -3.32 -22.40 -26.16
N GLY A 385 -3.84 -23.60 -26.43
CA GLY A 385 -3.12 -24.67 -27.15
C GLY A 385 -1.98 -25.27 -26.35
N LEU A 386 -2.09 -25.25 -25.01
CA LEU A 386 -1.17 -25.90 -24.07
C LEU A 386 -1.78 -27.22 -23.61
N ASP A 387 -1.13 -28.35 -23.93
CA ASP A 387 -1.45 -29.60 -23.25
C ASP A 387 -1.00 -29.50 -21.77
N VAL A 388 -1.84 -30.01 -20.88
CA VAL A 388 -1.53 -30.16 -19.45
C VAL A 388 -0.26 -31.00 -19.27
N THR A 389 0.00 -31.99 -20.12
CA THR A 389 1.24 -32.79 -20.06
C THR A 389 2.45 -31.98 -20.52
N GLU A 390 2.36 -31.17 -21.58
CA GLU A 390 3.46 -30.28 -22.01
C GLU A 390 3.79 -29.21 -20.96
N ALA A 391 2.75 -28.57 -20.39
CA ALA A 391 2.89 -27.63 -19.28
C ALA A 391 3.50 -28.32 -18.04
N LEU A 392 3.14 -29.57 -17.75
CA LEU A 392 3.74 -30.36 -16.67
C LEU A 392 5.16 -30.84 -16.98
N VAL A 393 5.54 -31.10 -18.24
CA VAL A 393 6.92 -31.43 -18.66
C VAL A 393 7.85 -30.21 -18.59
N PHE A 394 7.29 -29.01 -18.51
CA PHE A 394 7.98 -27.87 -17.92
C PHE A 394 8.08 -27.95 -16.38
N SER A 395 8.31 -29.13 -15.78
CA SER A 395 8.32 -29.44 -14.34
C SER A 395 9.43 -28.76 -13.48
N GLY A 396 10.02 -27.69 -13.99
CA GLY A 396 10.84 -26.74 -13.24
C GLY A 396 10.25 -25.34 -13.41
N LEU A 397 10.07 -24.92 -14.67
CA LEU A 397 9.44 -23.64 -15.02
C LEU A 397 7.99 -23.58 -14.49
N CYS A 398 7.11 -24.48 -14.91
CA CYS A 398 5.69 -24.48 -14.54
C CYS A 398 5.38 -25.01 -13.12
N THR A 399 6.30 -25.65 -12.40
CA THR A 399 6.12 -25.93 -10.96
C THR A 399 6.55 -24.76 -10.07
N GLU A 400 7.51 -23.96 -10.55
CA GLU A 400 8.03 -22.77 -9.87
C GLU A 400 7.37 -21.48 -10.42
N ILE A 401 6.52 -21.59 -11.45
CA ILE A 401 5.68 -20.53 -12.02
C ILE A 401 4.19 -20.84 -11.88
N PHE A 402 3.71 -22.09 -11.86
CA PHE A 402 2.31 -22.40 -11.54
C PHE A 402 2.14 -23.11 -10.20
N LYS A 403 1.18 -22.64 -9.41
CA LYS A 403 0.64 -23.40 -8.28
C LYS A 403 -0.51 -24.27 -8.81
N ARG A 404 -0.33 -25.59 -8.79
CA ARG A 404 -1.38 -26.57 -9.13
C ARG A 404 -2.11 -26.99 -7.86
N GLU A 405 -3.36 -26.57 -7.71
CA GLU A 405 -4.22 -27.03 -6.62
C GLU A 405 -5.14 -28.14 -7.11
N ARG A 406 -4.98 -29.34 -6.54
CA ARG A 406 -6.00 -30.40 -6.64
C ARG A 406 -7.09 -30.07 -5.63
N ALA A 407 -8.10 -29.33 -6.07
CA ALA A 407 -9.28 -29.17 -5.25
C ALA A 407 -9.95 -30.53 -5.01
N LEU A 408 -10.65 -30.64 -3.89
CA LEU A 408 -11.38 -31.83 -3.43
C LEU A 408 -12.38 -32.37 -4.47
N PHE A 409 -12.81 -31.51 -5.39
CA PHE A 409 -13.79 -31.76 -6.44
C PHE A 409 -13.18 -32.20 -7.78
N GLN A 410 -11.93 -32.69 -7.77
CA GLN A 410 -11.18 -33.21 -8.93
C GLN A 410 -10.88 -32.20 -10.06
N LYS A 411 -11.35 -30.95 -9.97
CA LYS A 411 -10.95 -29.86 -10.87
C LYS A 411 -9.56 -29.33 -10.52
N MET A 412 -8.77 -29.04 -11.55
CA MET A 412 -7.45 -28.42 -11.42
C MET A 412 -7.59 -26.90 -11.52
N ILE A 413 -7.05 -26.17 -10.55
CA ILE A 413 -6.87 -24.72 -10.65
C ILE A 413 -5.39 -24.41 -10.85
N TYR A 414 -5.11 -23.41 -11.68
CA TYR A 414 -3.78 -22.92 -11.98
C TYR A 414 -3.72 -21.40 -11.70
N CYS A 415 -2.59 -20.93 -11.19
CA CYS A 415 -2.26 -19.51 -11.06
C CYS A 415 -0.76 -19.31 -11.20
N PHE A 416 -0.33 -18.10 -11.58
CA PHE A 416 1.08 -17.76 -11.51
C PHE A 416 1.56 -17.69 -10.04
N VAL A 417 2.83 -18.02 -9.77
CA VAL A 417 3.42 -17.98 -8.42
C VAL A 417 3.48 -16.55 -7.86
N HIS A 418 3.58 -15.54 -8.74
CA HIS A 418 3.39 -14.15 -8.38
C HIS A 418 2.86 -13.33 -9.57
N LEU A 419 2.13 -12.24 -9.29
CA LEU A 419 1.60 -11.35 -10.32
C LEU A 419 2.71 -10.75 -11.20
N SER A 420 3.85 -10.38 -10.61
CA SER A 420 5.02 -9.90 -11.36
C SER A 420 5.57 -10.91 -12.38
N VAL A 421 5.40 -12.23 -12.14
CA VAL A 421 5.79 -13.26 -13.12
C VAL A 421 4.80 -13.32 -14.28
N GLN A 422 3.50 -13.12 -14.00
CA GLN A 422 2.46 -12.97 -15.03
C GLN A 422 2.71 -11.70 -15.86
N GLU A 423 2.97 -10.56 -15.23
CA GLU A 423 3.31 -9.30 -15.91
C GLU A 423 4.58 -9.41 -16.77
N PHE A 424 5.62 -10.09 -16.27
CA PHE A 424 6.85 -10.34 -17.04
C PHE A 424 6.59 -11.23 -18.27
N LEU A 425 5.88 -12.35 -18.11
CA LEU A 425 5.58 -13.26 -19.21
C LEU A 425 4.64 -12.62 -20.24
N ALA A 426 3.71 -11.77 -19.80
CA ALA A 426 2.88 -10.95 -20.67
C ALA A 426 3.73 -9.95 -21.46
N ALA A 427 4.71 -9.29 -20.83
CA ALA A 427 5.62 -8.37 -21.51
C ALA A 427 6.48 -9.09 -22.57
N VAL A 428 7.00 -10.28 -22.25
CA VAL A 428 7.73 -11.14 -23.22
C VAL A 428 6.86 -11.50 -24.43
N TYR A 429 5.58 -11.85 -24.21
CA TYR A 429 4.64 -12.12 -25.30
C TYR A 429 4.34 -10.88 -26.14
N MET A 430 4.12 -9.72 -25.51
CA MET A 430 3.84 -8.47 -26.21
C MET A 430 5.03 -8.00 -27.06
N VAL A 431 6.27 -8.14 -26.57
CA VAL A 431 7.49 -7.91 -27.37
C VAL A 431 7.56 -8.88 -28.56
N GLN A 432 7.19 -10.14 -28.39
CA GLN A 432 7.14 -11.08 -29.52
C GLN A 432 6.08 -10.69 -30.56
N CYS A 433 4.89 -10.22 -30.13
CA CYS A 433 3.83 -9.76 -31.03
C CYS A 433 4.30 -8.55 -31.86
N TYR A 434 4.96 -7.59 -31.21
CA TYR A 434 5.61 -6.46 -31.89
C TYR A 434 6.66 -6.92 -32.92
N LEU A 435 7.61 -7.77 -32.53
CA LEU A 435 8.67 -8.26 -33.43
C LEU A 435 8.14 -9.12 -34.59
N ASN A 436 7.04 -9.84 -34.38
CA ASN A 436 6.37 -10.64 -35.42
C ASN A 436 5.42 -9.81 -36.31
N LYS A 437 5.18 -8.54 -35.99
CA LYS A 437 4.16 -7.68 -36.63
C LYS A 437 2.74 -8.27 -36.54
N ASP A 438 2.36 -8.79 -35.38
CA ASP A 438 1.01 -9.29 -35.09
C ASP A 438 0.04 -8.11 -34.86
N ILE A 439 -0.47 -7.55 -35.95
CA ILE A 439 -1.28 -6.32 -35.95
C ILE A 439 -2.58 -6.50 -35.15
N ASP A 440 -3.22 -7.67 -35.23
CA ASP A 440 -4.51 -7.92 -34.57
C ASP A 440 -4.39 -7.82 -33.04
N VAL A 441 -3.36 -8.44 -32.46
CA VAL A 441 -3.08 -8.36 -31.02
C VAL A 441 -2.66 -6.96 -30.60
N LEU A 442 -1.81 -6.29 -31.41
CA LEU A 442 -1.33 -4.94 -31.12
C LEU A 442 -2.46 -3.90 -31.18
N ALA A 443 -3.33 -3.94 -32.19
CA ALA A 443 -4.46 -3.03 -32.33
C ALA A 443 -5.51 -3.27 -31.24
N THR A 444 -5.81 -4.54 -30.91
CA THR A 444 -6.69 -4.88 -29.78
C THR A 444 -6.19 -4.28 -28.47
N PHE A 445 -4.87 -4.31 -28.22
CA PHE A 445 -4.30 -3.77 -27.00
C PHE A 445 -4.11 -2.24 -27.02
N LEU A 446 -3.60 -1.65 -28.11
CA LEU A 446 -3.18 -0.24 -28.19
C LEU A 446 -4.26 0.71 -28.73
N GLY A 447 -5.38 0.16 -29.18
CA GLY A 447 -6.54 0.86 -29.74
C GLY A 447 -6.55 0.84 -31.27
N GLU A 448 -7.72 1.10 -31.86
CA GLU A 448 -7.94 1.08 -33.33
C GLU A 448 -7.08 2.11 -34.08
N ASP A 449 -6.65 3.19 -33.41
CA ASP A 449 -5.69 4.18 -33.92
C ASP A 449 -4.23 3.66 -33.98
N TRP A 450 -3.97 2.38 -33.65
CA TRP A 450 -2.64 1.77 -33.79
C TRP A 450 -2.29 1.62 -35.28
N ASP A 451 -1.70 2.70 -35.80
CA ASP A 451 -1.24 2.98 -37.16
C ASP A 451 -1.24 1.81 -38.15
N THR A 452 -2.44 1.41 -38.58
CA THR A 452 -2.69 0.39 -39.61
C THR A 452 -2.33 0.88 -41.01
N ASN A 453 -1.92 2.15 -41.15
CA ASN A 453 -1.62 2.81 -42.42
C ASN A 453 -0.12 3.03 -42.66
N SER A 454 0.76 2.88 -41.65
CA SER A 454 2.21 2.93 -41.87
C SER A 454 2.81 1.54 -42.10
N SER A 455 3.72 1.46 -43.07
CA SER A 455 4.31 0.18 -43.50
C SER A 455 5.13 -0.52 -42.41
N GLU A 456 5.67 0.24 -41.44
CA GLU A 456 6.38 -0.26 -40.26
C GLU A 456 6.18 0.70 -39.07
N PRO A 457 5.40 0.34 -38.02
CA PRO A 457 5.30 1.15 -36.81
C PRO A 457 6.60 1.10 -36.02
N GLY A 458 7.21 2.26 -35.76
CA GLY A 458 8.49 2.39 -35.06
C GLY A 458 8.44 1.93 -33.60
N MET A 459 9.57 1.38 -33.12
CA MET A 459 9.72 0.89 -31.74
C MET A 459 9.45 1.98 -30.69
N ASP A 460 9.85 3.21 -30.99
CA ASP A 460 9.63 4.37 -30.14
C ASP A 460 8.15 4.77 -30.04
N SER A 461 7.38 4.61 -31.13
CA SER A 461 5.92 4.77 -31.15
C SER A 461 5.22 3.67 -30.34
N PHE A 462 5.64 2.41 -30.52
CA PHE A 462 5.16 1.26 -29.75
C PHE A 462 5.37 1.46 -28.24
N LEU A 463 6.60 1.73 -27.83
CA LEU A 463 6.97 1.97 -26.42
C LEU A 463 6.17 3.15 -25.83
N SER A 464 6.05 4.24 -26.57
CA SER A 464 5.25 5.41 -26.18
C SER A 464 3.78 5.02 -25.93
N ARG A 465 3.13 4.35 -26.88
CA ARG A 465 1.70 4.01 -26.77
C ARG A 465 1.38 3.06 -25.61
N VAL A 466 2.31 2.15 -25.32
CA VAL A 466 2.24 1.25 -24.16
C VAL A 466 2.31 2.04 -22.84
N VAL A 467 3.17 3.07 -22.75
CA VAL A 467 3.24 3.97 -21.58
C VAL A 467 1.95 4.77 -21.43
N ASP A 468 1.39 5.32 -22.51
CA ASP A 468 0.13 6.07 -22.48
C ASP A 468 -1.01 5.20 -21.93
N LYS A 469 -1.18 3.95 -22.40
CA LYS A 469 -2.21 3.03 -21.88
C LYS A 469 -1.98 2.73 -20.40
N SER A 470 -0.74 2.53 -19.97
CA SER A 470 -0.41 2.33 -18.56
C SER A 470 -0.74 3.56 -17.71
N VAL A 471 -0.23 4.73 -18.06
CA VAL A 471 -0.44 5.98 -17.32
C VAL A 471 -1.92 6.30 -17.14
N ASN A 472 -2.73 6.11 -18.19
CA ASN A 472 -4.17 6.30 -18.17
C ASN A 472 -4.95 5.21 -17.39
N SER A 473 -4.32 4.11 -16.98
CA SER A 473 -4.97 3.09 -16.13
C SER A 473 -5.13 3.59 -14.69
N GLY A 474 -6.38 3.59 -14.19
CA GLY A 474 -6.73 4.21 -12.90
C GLY A 474 -6.13 3.55 -11.64
N ASN A 475 -5.68 2.30 -11.74
CA ASN A 475 -5.11 1.51 -10.63
C ASN A 475 -3.62 1.13 -10.84
N GLY A 476 -3.03 1.47 -11.99
CA GLY A 476 -1.64 1.14 -12.32
C GLY A 476 -1.33 -0.34 -12.56
N HIS A 477 -2.33 -1.19 -12.86
CA HIS A 477 -2.16 -2.64 -13.10
C HIS A 477 -1.27 -3.03 -14.29
N LEU A 478 -0.80 -2.04 -15.08
CA LEU A 478 0.14 -2.25 -16.18
C LEU A 478 1.54 -1.69 -15.87
N ASP A 479 1.79 -1.10 -14.69
CA ASP A 479 3.05 -0.42 -14.39
C ASP A 479 4.27 -1.33 -14.56
N LEU A 480 4.23 -2.51 -13.94
CA LEU A 480 5.37 -3.41 -13.92
C LEU A 480 5.49 -4.18 -15.24
N PHE A 481 4.37 -4.53 -15.89
CA PHE A 481 4.34 -4.96 -17.29
C PHE A 481 5.07 -3.98 -18.24
N VAL A 482 4.78 -2.67 -18.14
CA VAL A 482 5.42 -1.66 -19.00
C VAL A 482 6.90 -1.47 -18.68
N ARG A 483 7.29 -1.50 -17.40
CA ARG A 483 8.71 -1.48 -16.97
C ARG A 483 9.49 -2.63 -17.61
N PHE A 484 8.97 -3.85 -17.51
CA PHE A 484 9.58 -5.03 -18.13
C PHE A 484 9.68 -4.91 -19.65
N LEU A 485 8.63 -4.44 -20.31
CA LEU A 485 8.61 -4.29 -21.77
C LEU A 485 9.71 -3.33 -22.27
N HIS A 486 9.98 -2.24 -21.55
CA HIS A 486 11.07 -1.31 -21.87
C HIS A 486 12.47 -1.92 -21.63
N GLY A 487 12.67 -2.63 -20.52
CA GLY A 487 13.95 -3.29 -20.23
C GLY A 487 14.27 -4.46 -21.17
N LEU A 488 13.24 -5.19 -21.63
CA LEU A 488 13.37 -6.36 -22.52
C LEU A 488 13.91 -5.96 -23.90
N LEU A 489 13.60 -4.74 -24.35
CA LEU A 489 14.03 -4.22 -25.64
C LEU A 489 15.50 -3.70 -25.66
N LEU A 490 16.22 -3.76 -24.54
CA LEU A 490 17.66 -3.49 -24.50
C LEU A 490 18.49 -4.62 -25.11
N GLU A 491 19.65 -4.28 -25.70
CA GLU A 491 20.60 -5.26 -26.26
C GLU A 491 21.08 -6.32 -25.24
N SER A 492 21.22 -5.94 -23.97
CA SER A 492 21.60 -6.85 -22.87
C SER A 492 20.60 -8.01 -22.71
N ASN A 493 19.30 -7.70 -22.72
CA ASN A 493 18.23 -8.68 -22.60
C ASN A 493 18.01 -9.45 -23.91
N HIS A 494 18.25 -8.81 -25.07
CA HIS A 494 18.32 -9.51 -26.36
C HIS A 494 19.43 -10.56 -26.41
N HIS A 495 20.61 -10.33 -25.84
CA HIS A 495 21.66 -11.36 -25.78
C HIS A 495 21.26 -12.55 -24.88
N LEU A 496 20.54 -12.29 -23.78
CA LEU A 496 20.10 -13.32 -22.82
C LEU A 496 18.92 -14.16 -23.33
N LEU A 497 17.91 -13.51 -23.92
CA LEU A 497 16.64 -14.12 -24.34
C LEU A 497 16.54 -14.33 -25.85
N GLY A 498 17.29 -13.61 -26.68
CA GLY A 498 17.27 -13.77 -28.14
C GLY A 498 17.72 -15.16 -28.60
N GLY A 499 18.64 -15.80 -27.88
CA GLY A 499 18.99 -17.22 -28.10
C GLY A 499 17.90 -18.24 -27.72
N LEU A 500 16.84 -17.79 -27.03
CA LEU A 500 15.67 -18.59 -26.62
C LEU A 500 14.41 -18.22 -27.45
N LEU A 501 14.26 -16.94 -27.81
CA LEU A 501 13.06 -16.37 -28.44
C LEU A 501 13.28 -15.89 -29.88
N GLY A 502 14.50 -15.99 -30.42
CA GLY A 502 14.82 -15.63 -31.80
C GLY A 502 14.78 -14.13 -32.10
N TRP A 503 15.02 -13.28 -31.10
CA TRP A 503 14.98 -11.83 -31.25
C TRP A 503 16.25 -11.29 -31.94
N THR A 504 16.07 -10.37 -32.89
CA THR A 504 17.13 -9.54 -33.47
C THR A 504 17.32 -8.28 -32.64
N ALA A 505 18.57 -7.82 -32.45
CA ALA A 505 18.85 -6.61 -31.68
C ALA A 505 18.13 -5.39 -32.28
N SER A 506 17.53 -4.58 -31.40
CA SER A 506 16.94 -3.28 -31.76
C SER A 506 18.03 -2.23 -32.01
N SER A 507 17.80 -1.27 -32.92
CA SER A 507 18.84 -0.30 -33.26
C SER A 507 19.11 0.68 -32.09
N PRO A 508 20.37 1.06 -31.80
CA PRO A 508 20.69 2.03 -30.76
C PRO A 508 19.98 3.38 -30.93
N GLU A 509 19.77 3.82 -32.17
CA GLU A 509 19.05 5.05 -32.51
C GLU A 509 17.57 4.94 -32.13
N SER A 510 16.97 3.78 -32.32
CA SER A 510 15.57 3.50 -31.92
C SER A 510 15.41 3.51 -30.40
N ILE A 511 16.36 2.91 -29.67
CA ILE A 511 16.41 2.92 -28.20
C ILE A 511 16.56 4.36 -27.68
N GLN A 512 17.49 5.13 -28.26
CA GLN A 512 17.70 6.53 -27.86
C GLN A 512 16.48 7.42 -28.19
N THR A 513 15.77 7.14 -29.29
CA THR A 513 14.54 7.85 -29.66
C THR A 513 13.42 7.56 -28.66
N ALA A 514 13.24 6.29 -28.26
CA ALA A 514 12.29 5.93 -27.21
C ALA A 514 12.60 6.60 -25.86
N ILE A 515 13.87 6.60 -25.42
CA ILE A 515 14.33 7.34 -24.21
C ILE A 515 14.00 8.83 -24.31
N ASN A 516 14.22 9.45 -25.48
CA ASN A 516 13.90 10.85 -25.71
C ASN A 516 12.40 11.13 -25.71
N ASN A 517 11.56 10.18 -26.15
CA ASN A 517 10.11 10.29 -26.09
C ASN A 517 9.61 10.18 -24.63
N LEU A 518 10.09 9.21 -23.84
CA LEU A 518 9.78 9.08 -22.40
C LEU A 518 10.07 10.39 -21.63
N LYS A 519 11.20 11.04 -21.90
CA LYS A 519 11.57 12.33 -21.27
C LYS A 519 10.59 13.46 -21.61
N LYS A 520 10.01 13.45 -22.81
CA LYS A 520 9.02 14.43 -23.29
C LYS A 520 7.61 14.14 -22.77
N MET A 521 7.23 12.88 -22.58
CA MET A 521 5.89 12.47 -22.13
C MET A 521 5.48 13.10 -20.79
N ASN A 522 6.44 13.39 -19.92
CA ASN A 522 6.22 14.08 -18.66
C ASN A 522 5.61 15.50 -18.76
N ALA A 523 5.47 16.08 -19.96
CA ALA A 523 4.92 17.42 -20.16
C ALA A 523 3.40 17.56 -19.97
N TYR A 524 2.61 16.51 -20.29
CA TYR A 524 1.15 16.54 -20.31
C TYR A 524 0.51 16.20 -18.94
N ASP A 525 -0.83 16.18 -18.89
CA ASP A 525 -1.69 16.19 -17.67
C ASP A 525 -1.73 14.84 -16.91
N ILE A 526 -0.55 14.26 -16.71
CA ILE A 526 -0.30 13.02 -15.98
C ILE A 526 -0.22 13.33 -14.49
N SER A 527 -0.92 12.55 -13.66
CA SER A 527 -0.89 12.76 -12.21
C SER A 527 0.50 12.48 -11.61
N PRO A 528 0.89 13.16 -10.52
CA PRO A 528 2.23 13.06 -9.94
C PRO A 528 2.68 11.63 -9.64
N ASP A 529 1.83 10.82 -9.01
CA ASP A 529 2.14 9.41 -8.71
C ASP A 529 2.34 8.59 -10.00
N ARG A 530 1.48 8.73 -11.02
CA ARG A 530 1.63 7.97 -12.28
C ARG A 530 2.90 8.38 -13.05
N SER A 531 3.33 9.64 -12.93
CA SER A 531 4.52 10.17 -13.64
C SER A 531 5.83 9.49 -13.24
N ILE A 532 5.92 8.94 -12.03
CA ILE A 532 7.12 8.22 -11.56
C ILE A 532 7.30 6.87 -12.26
N ASN A 533 6.24 6.26 -12.79
CA ASN A 533 6.37 5.05 -13.60
C ASN A 533 7.27 5.26 -14.83
N ILE A 534 7.29 6.47 -15.40
CA ILE A 534 8.18 6.83 -16.52
C ILE A 534 9.65 6.79 -16.10
N PHE A 535 9.98 7.20 -14.86
CA PHE A 535 11.35 7.14 -14.34
C PHE A 535 11.80 5.72 -14.02
N HIS A 536 10.90 4.87 -13.55
CA HIS A 536 11.20 3.43 -13.48
C HIS A 536 11.48 2.84 -14.86
N CYS A 537 10.72 3.22 -15.90
CA CYS A 537 11.00 2.77 -17.27
C CYS A 537 12.37 3.25 -17.78
N LEU A 538 12.74 4.52 -17.54
CA LEU A 538 14.08 5.04 -17.85
C LEU A 538 15.20 4.27 -17.13
N MET A 539 15.00 3.92 -15.86
CA MET A 539 15.95 3.13 -15.08
C MET A 539 16.07 1.68 -15.56
N GLU A 540 14.96 1.06 -15.99
CA GLU A 540 14.99 -0.26 -16.65
C GLU A 540 15.68 -0.22 -18.01
N MET A 541 15.63 0.93 -18.70
CA MET A 541 16.41 1.21 -19.91
C MET A 541 17.88 1.59 -19.62
N ASN A 542 18.33 1.53 -18.37
CA ASN A 542 19.67 1.95 -17.91
C ASN A 542 20.02 3.43 -18.21
N ASP A 543 19.03 4.31 -18.39
CA ASP A 543 19.27 5.75 -18.55
C ASP A 543 19.34 6.46 -17.19
N HIS A 544 20.52 7.01 -16.88
CA HIS A 544 20.78 7.76 -15.65
C HIS A 544 20.93 9.27 -15.87
N SER A 545 20.78 9.76 -17.10
CA SER A 545 21.05 11.17 -17.42
C SER A 545 20.22 12.18 -16.60
N VAL A 546 18.90 11.97 -16.47
CA VAL A 546 18.05 12.88 -15.68
C VAL A 546 18.39 12.84 -14.18
N HIS A 547 18.92 11.71 -13.69
CA HIS A 547 19.41 11.59 -12.31
C HIS A 547 20.69 12.42 -12.12
N GLN A 548 21.62 12.35 -13.08
CA GLN A 548 22.87 13.12 -13.08
C GLN A 548 22.60 14.64 -13.17
N GLU A 549 21.72 15.08 -14.08
CA GLU A 549 21.31 16.50 -14.21
C GLU A 549 20.79 17.09 -12.89
N ILE A 550 20.13 16.27 -12.06
CA ILE A 550 19.58 16.68 -10.77
C ILE A 550 20.62 16.59 -9.66
N GLN A 551 21.50 15.59 -9.67
CA GLN A 551 22.65 15.57 -8.76
C GLN A 551 23.54 16.81 -8.96
N GLU A 552 23.83 17.18 -10.20
CA GLU A 552 24.55 18.42 -10.54
C GLU A 552 23.80 19.67 -10.06
N TYR A 553 22.47 19.74 -10.27
CA TYR A 553 21.66 20.85 -9.74
C TYR A 553 21.70 20.93 -8.21
N LEU A 554 21.60 19.79 -7.51
CA LEU A 554 21.69 19.71 -6.05
C LEU A 554 23.10 20.06 -5.55
N GLN A 555 24.16 19.77 -6.29
CA GLN A 555 25.53 20.14 -5.92
C GLN A 555 25.87 21.61 -6.25
N SER A 556 25.14 22.25 -7.18
CA SER A 556 25.37 23.65 -7.54
C SER A 556 25.01 24.64 -6.42
N GLU A 557 25.77 25.75 -6.35
CA GLU A 557 25.51 26.85 -5.42
C GLU A 557 24.33 27.74 -5.89
N ASN A 558 24.16 27.91 -7.21
CA ASN A 558 23.15 28.81 -7.81
C ASN A 558 21.74 28.19 -7.94
N ARG A 559 21.29 27.43 -6.94
CA ARG A 559 20.01 26.68 -6.98
C ARG A 559 18.77 27.55 -7.22
N ALA A 560 18.83 28.82 -6.82
CA ALA A 560 17.72 29.78 -6.96
C ALA A 560 17.53 30.27 -8.40
N GLU A 561 18.59 30.32 -9.21
CA GLU A 561 18.56 30.91 -10.56
C GLU A 561 18.08 29.90 -11.62
N LYS A 562 18.46 28.63 -11.49
CA LYS A 562 18.13 27.58 -12.47
C LYS A 562 16.72 27.02 -12.25
N LYS A 563 15.79 27.37 -13.14
CA LYS A 563 14.39 26.91 -13.11
C LYS A 563 14.27 25.42 -13.49
N LEU A 564 13.69 24.62 -12.60
CA LEU A 564 13.42 23.20 -12.85
C LEU A 564 12.17 22.98 -13.73
N THR A 565 12.28 22.01 -14.63
CA THR A 565 11.15 21.53 -15.45
C THR A 565 10.23 20.57 -14.68
N LYS A 566 9.04 20.27 -15.24
CA LYS A 566 8.14 19.22 -14.69
C LYS A 566 8.85 17.87 -14.59
N THR A 567 9.63 17.52 -15.62
CA THR A 567 10.43 16.29 -15.69
C THR A 567 11.49 16.28 -14.59
N HIS A 568 12.22 17.38 -14.38
CA HIS A 568 13.20 17.49 -13.28
C HIS A 568 12.55 17.34 -11.90
N CYS A 569 11.37 17.93 -11.68
CA CYS A 569 10.66 17.77 -10.41
C CYS A 569 10.14 16.33 -10.20
N SER A 570 9.64 15.68 -11.24
CA SER A 570 9.17 14.28 -11.17
C SER A 570 10.34 13.31 -10.90
N ALA A 571 11.48 13.55 -11.54
CA ALA A 571 12.73 12.81 -11.32
C ALA A 571 13.31 13.07 -9.92
N LEU A 572 13.29 14.32 -9.43
CA LEU A 572 13.68 14.65 -8.06
C LEU A 572 12.77 13.95 -7.05
N ALA A 573 11.47 13.85 -7.34
CA ALA A 573 10.54 13.10 -6.50
C ALA A 573 10.89 11.61 -6.46
N TYR A 574 11.19 11.00 -7.61
CA TYR A 574 11.70 9.63 -7.68
C TYR A 574 13.04 9.46 -6.93
N MET A 575 13.99 10.38 -7.06
CA MET A 575 15.26 10.34 -6.34
C MET A 575 15.08 10.39 -4.83
N LEU A 576 14.22 11.29 -4.35
CA LEU A 576 13.84 11.38 -2.94
C LEU A 576 13.09 10.12 -2.49
N GLN A 577 12.22 9.55 -3.34
CA GLN A 577 11.52 8.28 -3.11
C GLN A 577 12.50 7.11 -2.94
N MET A 578 13.57 7.07 -3.73
CA MET A 578 14.60 6.02 -3.66
C MET A 578 15.68 6.26 -2.57
N SER A 579 15.90 7.49 -2.11
CA SER A 579 16.92 7.82 -1.09
C SER A 579 16.86 6.96 0.17
N GLU A 580 18.00 6.68 0.78
CA GLU A 580 18.08 6.00 2.09
C GLU A 580 17.90 6.99 3.26
N GLU A 581 18.22 8.28 3.04
CA GLU A 581 18.07 9.31 4.06
C GLU A 581 16.59 9.68 4.25
N VAL A 582 16.08 9.45 5.47
CA VAL A 582 14.79 9.98 5.92
C VAL A 582 14.95 11.47 6.19
N LEU A 583 14.65 12.28 5.18
CA LEU A 583 14.69 13.73 5.30
C LEU A 583 13.50 14.23 6.14
N HIS A 584 13.75 15.10 7.12
CA HIS A 584 12.72 15.50 8.07
C HIS A 584 11.73 16.54 7.53
N VAL A 585 12.11 17.38 6.56
CA VAL A 585 11.25 18.44 5.99
C VAL A 585 11.45 18.58 4.48
N LEU A 586 10.38 18.39 3.70
CA LEU A 586 10.33 18.79 2.30
C LEU A 586 9.76 20.21 2.23
N ASP A 587 10.51 21.14 1.66
CA ASP A 587 10.04 22.51 1.40
C ASP A 587 10.01 22.78 -0.12
N PRO A 588 8.84 22.68 -0.78
CA PRO A 588 8.69 22.97 -2.20
C PRO A 588 9.00 24.42 -2.60
N LYS A 589 9.09 25.36 -1.64
CA LYS A 589 9.46 26.77 -1.92
C LYS A 589 10.95 26.93 -2.21
N LYS A 590 11.82 26.00 -1.77
CA LYS A 590 13.26 26.01 -2.06
C LYS A 590 13.60 25.77 -3.53
N TYR A 591 12.67 25.21 -4.30
CA TYR A 591 12.87 24.86 -5.69
C TYR A 591 12.22 25.91 -6.61
N ASN A 592 13.03 26.56 -7.45
CA ASN A 592 12.54 27.46 -8.49
C ASN A 592 11.88 26.62 -9.60
N THR A 593 10.56 26.43 -9.52
CA THR A 593 9.80 25.65 -10.50
C THR A 593 8.38 26.16 -10.65
N SER A 594 7.70 25.70 -11.71
CA SER A 594 6.28 25.98 -11.95
C SER A 594 5.39 25.35 -10.88
N VAL A 595 4.17 25.88 -10.76
CA VAL A 595 3.09 25.34 -9.93
C VAL A 595 2.87 23.83 -10.13
N ASP A 596 2.88 23.37 -11.38
CA ASP A 596 2.77 21.95 -11.72
C ASP A 596 4.06 21.16 -11.40
N GLY A 597 5.24 21.77 -11.56
CA GLY A 597 6.50 21.22 -11.06
C GLY A 597 6.48 20.96 -9.55
N ARG A 598 5.89 21.85 -8.76
CA ARG A 598 5.68 21.61 -7.31
C ARG A 598 4.71 20.45 -7.06
N ARG A 599 3.64 20.31 -7.85
CA ARG A 599 2.75 19.12 -7.77
C ARG A 599 3.51 17.81 -8.04
N ARG A 600 4.45 17.80 -8.99
CA ARG A 600 5.28 16.63 -9.29
C ARG A 600 6.24 16.22 -8.15
N LEU A 601 6.45 17.08 -7.14
CA LEU A 601 7.18 16.72 -5.90
C LEU A 601 6.31 16.01 -4.85
N LEU A 602 4.98 15.95 -5.01
CA LEU A 602 4.08 15.34 -4.03
C LEU A 602 4.39 13.86 -3.69
N PRO A 603 4.79 12.97 -4.63
CA PRO A 603 5.10 11.59 -4.27
C PRO A 603 6.29 11.46 -3.32
N ALA A 604 7.24 12.40 -3.37
CA ALA A 604 8.39 12.44 -2.46
C ALA A 604 7.96 12.56 -0.99
N ALA A 605 6.83 13.23 -0.73
CA ALA A 605 6.28 13.49 0.60
C ALA A 605 6.12 12.22 1.45
N ARG A 606 5.93 11.04 0.82
CA ARG A 606 5.81 9.74 1.49
C ARG A 606 7.03 9.37 2.34
N ASN A 607 8.18 10.01 2.12
CA ASN A 607 9.43 9.76 2.84
C ASN A 607 9.74 10.78 3.95
N PHE A 608 8.88 11.76 4.19
CA PHE A 608 9.15 12.85 5.12
C PHE A 608 8.26 12.76 6.36
N ASN A 609 8.88 12.63 7.54
CA ASN A 609 8.16 12.48 8.81
C ASN A 609 7.40 13.76 9.22
N VAL A 610 7.84 14.95 8.76
CA VAL A 610 7.12 16.22 8.94
C VAL A 610 6.94 16.90 7.58
N LEU A 611 5.69 17.05 7.17
CA LEU A 611 5.34 17.42 5.80
C LEU A 611 4.89 18.89 5.69
N THR A 612 5.85 19.81 5.62
CA THR A 612 5.59 21.25 5.43
C THR A 612 5.29 21.58 3.95
N ILE A 613 4.23 21.01 3.36
CA ILE A 613 3.80 21.42 2.01
C ILE A 613 3.06 22.75 2.12
N ALA A 614 3.76 23.84 1.81
CA ALA A 614 3.10 25.07 1.38
C ALA A 614 2.55 24.86 -0.05
N ILE A 615 1.32 24.35 -0.17
CA ILE A 615 0.65 24.20 -1.46
C ILE A 615 0.36 25.60 -1.99
N PHE A 616 0.75 25.86 -3.24
CA PHE A 616 0.28 27.04 -3.97
C PHE A 616 -0.09 26.58 -5.37
N VAL A 617 -1.34 26.15 -5.53
CA VAL A 617 -1.91 25.81 -6.84
C VAL A 617 -3.35 26.33 -6.88
N THR A 618 -3.64 27.17 -7.86
CA THR A 618 -4.98 27.63 -8.19
C THR A 618 -5.97 26.46 -8.31
N LEU A 619 -6.89 26.35 -7.34
CA LEU A 619 -8.04 25.43 -7.33
C LEU A 619 -9.12 25.87 -8.33
N LYS A 620 -8.73 26.06 -9.59
CA LYS A 620 -9.66 26.00 -10.73
C LYS A 620 -9.41 24.70 -11.45
N ILE A 621 -10.48 23.89 -11.52
CA ILE A 621 -10.67 22.67 -12.33
C ILE A 621 -10.39 21.33 -11.59
N PHE A 622 -11.46 20.53 -11.52
CA PHE A 622 -11.67 19.15 -11.04
C PHE A 622 -11.73 18.79 -9.54
N SER A 623 -12.72 17.92 -9.24
CA SER A 623 -13.18 17.43 -7.94
C SER A 623 -12.32 16.34 -7.30
N PHE A 624 -11.21 15.95 -7.93
CA PHE A 624 -10.31 14.90 -7.41
C PHE A 624 -9.45 15.36 -6.21
N SER A 625 -9.40 16.66 -5.90
CA SER A 625 -8.60 17.22 -4.81
C SER A 625 -9.05 16.82 -3.40
N TYR A 626 -10.35 16.62 -3.17
CA TYR A 626 -10.92 16.38 -1.84
C TYR A 626 -10.38 15.09 -1.19
N MET A 627 -10.38 13.97 -1.93
CA MET A 627 -9.85 12.71 -1.40
C MET A 627 -8.34 12.76 -1.08
N PHE A 628 -7.56 13.58 -1.80
CA PHE A 628 -6.12 13.67 -1.54
C PHE A 628 -5.82 14.43 -0.25
N ILE A 629 -6.53 15.54 0.02
CA ILE A 629 -6.40 16.28 1.29
C ILE A 629 -6.85 15.40 2.46
N ILE A 630 -7.98 14.68 2.33
CA ILE A 630 -8.42 13.69 3.33
C ILE A 630 -7.31 12.66 3.58
N LYS A 631 -6.83 11.98 2.53
CA LYS A 631 -5.88 10.86 2.66
C LYS A 631 -4.50 11.29 3.15
N MET A 632 -4.10 12.54 2.92
CA MET A 632 -2.89 13.14 3.48
C MET A 632 -3.04 13.45 4.98
N LEU A 633 -4.16 14.04 5.41
CA LEU A 633 -4.42 14.37 6.81
C LEU A 633 -4.74 13.14 7.68
N LEU A 634 -5.31 12.08 7.08
CA LEU A 634 -5.50 10.77 7.71
C LEU A 634 -4.25 9.87 7.63
N SER A 635 -3.19 10.26 6.91
CA SER A 635 -1.95 9.47 6.90
C SER A 635 -1.24 9.62 8.24
N ASN A 636 -1.05 8.49 8.93
CA ASN A 636 -0.67 8.40 10.35
C ASN A 636 0.78 8.84 10.63
N THR A 637 1.10 10.13 10.53
CA THR A 637 2.40 10.69 10.94
C THR A 637 2.29 11.58 12.17
N VAL A 638 3.36 11.60 12.96
CA VAL A 638 3.43 12.30 14.25
C VAL A 638 3.49 13.81 14.05
N HIS A 639 2.68 14.53 14.83
CA HIS A 639 2.70 16.00 14.95
C HIS A 639 2.53 16.73 13.60
N CYS A 640 1.38 16.51 12.95
CA CYS A 640 1.08 17.18 11.68
C CYS A 640 0.96 18.70 11.84
N ILE A 641 1.63 19.43 10.94
CA ILE A 641 1.56 20.88 10.76
C ILE A 641 0.95 21.14 9.37
N GLY A 642 -0.35 21.45 9.32
CA GLY A 642 -1.10 21.70 8.08
C GLY A 642 -1.02 23.15 7.62
N ARG A 643 0.06 23.54 6.92
CA ARG A 643 0.21 24.90 6.34
C ARG A 643 -0.40 25.00 4.95
N LEU A 644 -1.72 25.17 4.90
CA LEU A 644 -2.53 25.33 3.70
C LEU A 644 -2.81 26.82 3.38
N SER A 645 -1.90 27.72 3.73
CA SER A 645 -2.03 29.14 3.45
C SER A 645 -1.94 29.43 1.94
N ALA A 646 -2.75 30.38 1.45
CA ALA A 646 -2.84 30.80 0.04
C ALA A 646 -3.08 29.67 -0.99
N CYS A 647 -3.83 28.65 -0.56
CA CYS A 647 -4.16 27.48 -1.38
C CYS A 647 -5.38 27.66 -2.29
N GLY A 648 -6.16 28.74 -2.11
CA GLY A 648 -7.46 28.92 -2.77
C GLY A 648 -8.56 28.01 -2.19
N LEU A 649 -8.45 27.64 -0.90
CA LEU A 649 -9.45 26.82 -0.21
C LEU A 649 -10.80 27.52 -0.15
N SER A 650 -11.86 26.72 -0.16
CA SER A 650 -13.25 27.14 -0.04
C SER A 650 -14.00 26.32 1.01
N GLU A 651 -15.20 26.76 1.39
CA GLU A 651 -16.12 26.07 2.32
C GLU A 651 -16.13 24.53 2.20
N LYS A 652 -16.21 23.98 0.97
CA LYS A 652 -16.22 22.52 0.75
C LYS A 652 -14.94 21.81 1.23
N HIS A 653 -13.81 22.51 1.24
CA HIS A 653 -12.55 21.98 1.76
C HIS A 653 -12.53 22.02 3.30
N CYS A 654 -13.29 22.93 3.92
CA CYS A 654 -13.48 22.98 5.37
C CYS A 654 -14.30 21.80 5.90
N GLU A 655 -15.27 21.28 5.14
CA GLU A 655 -15.98 20.02 5.45
C GLU A 655 -15.00 18.83 5.59
N VAL A 656 -14.08 18.73 4.64
CA VAL A 656 -12.98 17.75 4.61
C VAL A 656 -12.02 17.92 5.79
N LEU A 657 -11.58 19.16 6.05
CA LEU A 657 -10.68 19.47 7.18
C LEU A 657 -11.36 19.16 8.52
N SER A 658 -12.65 19.45 8.64
CA SER A 658 -13.47 19.13 9.81
C SER A 658 -13.55 17.62 10.05
N SER A 659 -13.76 16.82 8.99
CA SER A 659 -13.72 15.36 9.07
C SER A 659 -12.35 14.82 9.54
N ALA A 660 -11.25 15.44 9.11
CA ALA A 660 -9.91 15.07 9.57
C ALA A 660 -9.64 15.45 11.05
N LEU A 661 -10.22 16.55 11.55
CA LEU A 661 -10.17 16.91 12.97
C LEU A 661 -11.00 15.94 13.84
N MET A 662 -12.08 15.37 13.29
CA MET A 662 -12.94 14.39 13.97
C MET A 662 -12.38 12.96 13.99
N ALA A 663 -11.40 12.64 13.13
CA ALA A 663 -10.81 11.31 13.01
C ALA A 663 -10.17 10.82 14.33
N ASN A 664 -10.15 9.50 14.54
CA ASN A 664 -9.59 8.91 15.76
C ASN A 664 -8.42 7.94 15.44
N PRO A 665 -7.18 8.29 15.80
CA PRO A 665 -6.72 9.53 16.45
C PRO A 665 -6.57 10.69 15.47
N SER A 666 -6.86 11.92 15.91
CA SER A 666 -6.38 13.11 15.20
C SER A 666 -4.94 13.43 15.65
N HIS A 667 -4.04 13.66 14.70
CA HIS A 667 -2.62 13.93 14.94
C HIS A 667 -2.21 15.37 14.59
N LEU A 668 -3.17 16.20 14.14
CA LEU A 668 -2.95 17.57 13.71
C LEU A 668 -2.84 18.51 14.93
N ARG A 669 -1.71 19.22 15.04
CA ARG A 669 -1.44 20.17 16.13
C ARG A 669 -1.48 21.63 15.66
N GLU A 670 -0.97 21.90 14.46
CA GLU A 670 -1.00 23.23 13.85
C GLU A 670 -1.76 23.17 12.52
N MET A 671 -2.68 24.12 12.31
CA MET A 671 -3.36 24.34 11.03
C MET A 671 -3.29 25.82 10.68
N ASP A 672 -2.70 26.14 9.54
CA ASP A 672 -2.60 27.49 9.02
C ASP A 672 -3.33 27.55 7.67
N LEU A 673 -4.50 28.18 7.68
CA LEU A 673 -5.37 28.37 6.54
C LEU A 673 -5.34 29.83 6.04
N SER A 674 -4.35 30.63 6.44
CA SER A 674 -4.30 32.06 6.15
C SER A 674 -4.28 32.38 4.65
N GLU A 675 -4.73 33.56 4.23
CA GLU A 675 -4.76 33.99 2.82
C GLU A 675 -5.67 33.12 1.91
N ASN A 676 -6.76 32.57 2.44
CA ASN A 676 -7.75 31.81 1.66
C ASN A 676 -9.13 32.52 1.64
N ASP A 677 -9.30 33.44 0.70
CA ASP A 677 -10.48 34.33 0.61
C ASP A 677 -11.83 33.62 0.37
N TYR A 678 -11.85 32.35 -0.03
CA TYR A 678 -13.09 31.60 -0.31
C TYR A 678 -13.54 30.71 0.86
N ILE A 679 -12.82 30.69 1.99
CA ILE A 679 -13.25 29.97 3.21
C ILE A 679 -14.56 30.55 3.73
N LEU A 680 -14.60 31.89 3.91
CA LEU A 680 -15.75 32.65 4.41
C LEU A 680 -16.26 32.14 5.79
N ASP A 681 -17.30 32.78 6.31
CA ASP A 681 -17.89 32.40 7.60
C ASP A 681 -18.45 30.97 7.61
N SER A 682 -18.92 30.49 6.46
CA SER A 682 -19.47 29.13 6.30
C SER A 682 -18.39 28.05 6.40
N GLY A 683 -17.20 28.27 5.85
CA GLY A 683 -16.06 27.38 6.03
C GLY A 683 -15.60 27.30 7.49
N VAL A 684 -15.53 28.43 8.20
CA VAL A 684 -15.21 28.45 9.64
C VAL A 684 -16.27 27.70 10.46
N LYS A 685 -17.57 27.88 10.14
CA LYS A 685 -18.66 27.14 10.78
C LYS A 685 -18.50 25.62 10.62
N LEU A 686 -18.06 25.14 9.47
CA LEU A 686 -17.76 23.71 9.25
C LEU A 686 -16.54 23.25 10.06
N LEU A 687 -15.47 24.04 10.10
CA LEU A 687 -14.26 23.73 10.90
C LEU A 687 -14.59 23.63 12.40
N SER A 688 -15.44 24.51 12.93
CA SER A 688 -15.84 24.48 14.35
C SER A 688 -16.46 23.16 14.79
N VAL A 689 -17.25 22.50 13.94
CA VAL A 689 -17.79 21.15 14.22
C VAL A 689 -16.66 20.15 14.49
N GLY A 690 -15.54 20.27 13.77
CA GLY A 690 -14.36 19.44 13.97
C GLY A 690 -13.55 19.83 15.20
N LEU A 691 -13.45 21.14 15.49
CA LEU A 691 -12.78 21.65 16.70
C LEU A 691 -13.51 21.26 18.00
N GLU A 692 -14.84 21.15 17.95
CA GLU A 692 -15.68 20.76 19.08
C GLU A 692 -15.59 19.25 19.42
N SER A 693 -14.97 18.44 18.56
CA SER A 693 -14.88 16.98 18.71
C SER A 693 -13.92 16.53 19.82
N PRO A 694 -14.27 15.50 20.63
CA PRO A 694 -13.38 14.93 21.66
C PRO A 694 -12.09 14.32 21.09
N ASN A 695 -12.11 13.95 19.79
CA ASN A 695 -10.95 13.40 19.10
C ASN A 695 -9.98 14.48 18.62
N CYS A 696 -10.42 15.75 18.52
CA CYS A 696 -9.60 16.87 18.07
C CYS A 696 -8.38 17.05 18.98
N LYS A 697 -7.23 17.38 18.41
CA LYS A 697 -5.96 17.63 19.13
C LYS A 697 -5.25 18.90 18.65
N LEU A 698 -5.98 19.76 17.93
CA LEU A 698 -5.43 21.00 17.38
C LEU A 698 -5.12 22.02 18.49
N GLU A 699 -3.91 22.55 18.46
CA GLU A 699 -3.38 23.52 19.42
C GLU A 699 -3.19 24.90 18.79
N ILE A 700 -2.97 24.98 17.47
CA ILE A 700 -2.75 26.24 16.74
C ILE A 700 -3.68 26.29 15.53
N LEU A 701 -4.46 27.36 15.41
CA LEU A 701 -5.29 27.67 14.23
C LEU A 701 -5.01 29.09 13.74
N ARG A 702 -4.62 29.22 12.47
CA ARG A 702 -4.46 30.53 11.80
C ARG A 702 -5.42 30.67 10.63
N LEU A 703 -6.15 31.78 10.62
CA LEU A 703 -7.20 32.16 9.68
C LEU A 703 -7.00 33.63 9.24
N LYS A 704 -5.74 34.08 9.20
CA LYS A 704 -5.38 35.46 8.87
C LYS A 704 -5.76 35.77 7.42
N ASN A 705 -6.39 36.91 7.15
CA ASN A 705 -6.86 37.30 5.81
C ASN A 705 -7.64 36.18 5.09
N CYS A 706 -8.78 35.77 5.64
CA CYS A 706 -9.66 34.71 5.09
C CYS A 706 -11.07 35.23 4.73
N SER A 707 -11.22 36.55 4.59
CA SER A 707 -12.48 37.25 4.33
C SER A 707 -13.58 36.94 5.35
N LEU A 708 -13.22 36.86 6.64
CA LEU A 708 -14.13 36.55 7.74
C LEU A 708 -14.87 37.77 8.29
N SER A 709 -16.10 37.57 8.77
CA SER A 709 -16.96 38.58 9.40
C SER A 709 -17.37 38.21 10.83
N GLU A 710 -18.08 39.11 11.51
CA GLU A 710 -18.69 38.89 12.83
C GLU A 710 -19.48 37.56 12.96
N SER A 711 -19.99 37.02 11.85
CA SER A 711 -20.73 35.75 11.83
C SER A 711 -19.87 34.55 12.25
N CYS A 712 -18.59 34.48 11.82
CA CYS A 712 -17.73 33.34 12.15
C CYS A 712 -17.39 33.27 13.65
N CYS A 713 -17.39 34.41 14.34
CA CYS A 713 -17.08 34.51 15.76
C CYS A 713 -18.01 33.67 16.63
N ASN A 714 -19.27 33.49 16.24
CA ASN A 714 -20.21 32.60 16.98
C ASN A 714 -19.73 31.15 16.98
N SER A 715 -19.22 30.66 15.85
CA SER A 715 -18.75 29.27 15.69
C SER A 715 -17.37 29.08 16.33
N LEU A 716 -16.52 30.10 16.33
CA LEU A 716 -15.24 30.04 17.05
C LEU A 716 -15.46 30.12 18.57
N ALA A 717 -16.41 30.94 19.04
CA ALA A 717 -16.76 31.03 20.46
C ALA A 717 -17.41 29.74 20.98
N SER A 718 -18.19 29.00 20.17
CA SER A 718 -18.69 27.67 20.57
C SER A 718 -17.56 26.64 20.69
N ALA A 719 -16.63 26.63 19.73
CA ALA A 719 -15.44 25.78 19.78
C ALA A 719 -14.54 26.09 21.01
N LEU A 720 -14.32 27.37 21.34
CA LEU A 720 -13.58 27.78 22.55
C LEU A 720 -14.29 27.40 23.86
N LYS A 721 -15.63 27.31 23.85
CA LYS A 721 -16.42 26.85 25.01
C LYS A 721 -16.40 25.35 25.23
N SER A 722 -16.11 24.56 24.19
CA SER A 722 -16.14 23.09 24.27
C SER A 722 -15.12 22.55 25.27
N THR A 723 -15.57 21.63 26.13
CA THR A 723 -14.72 20.87 27.07
C THR A 723 -13.65 20.00 26.38
N SER A 724 -13.77 19.82 25.06
CA SER A 724 -12.84 19.04 24.23
C SER A 724 -11.81 19.90 23.48
N SER A 725 -11.87 21.23 23.61
CA SER A 725 -10.94 22.12 22.92
C SER A 725 -9.53 22.00 23.49
N HIS A 726 -8.56 21.79 22.60
CA HIS A 726 -7.13 21.82 22.92
C HIS A 726 -6.43 23.09 22.38
N LEU A 727 -7.20 24.05 21.84
CA LEU A 727 -6.67 25.21 21.15
C LEU A 727 -5.94 26.17 22.10
N ARG A 728 -4.70 26.52 21.75
CA ARG A 728 -3.79 27.41 22.49
C ARG A 728 -3.50 28.71 21.74
N GLU A 729 -3.36 28.67 20.42
CA GLU A 729 -3.16 29.85 19.58
C GLU A 729 -4.29 29.99 18.54
N LEU A 730 -4.89 31.18 18.47
CA LEU A 730 -5.85 31.57 17.44
C LEU A 730 -5.42 32.89 16.79
N ASP A 731 -5.13 32.86 15.49
CA ASP A 731 -4.79 34.04 14.70
C ASP A 731 -5.92 34.36 13.70
N LEU A 732 -6.56 35.51 13.90
CA LEU A 732 -7.65 36.05 13.08
C LEU A 732 -7.27 37.36 12.40
N SER A 733 -5.99 37.73 12.39
CA SER A 733 -5.50 39.02 11.90
C SER A 733 -5.89 39.32 10.44
N ASN A 734 -5.91 40.59 10.04
CA ASN A 734 -6.34 41.04 8.70
C ASN A 734 -7.74 40.55 8.28
N ASN A 735 -8.67 40.35 9.23
CA ASN A 735 -10.09 40.14 8.92
C ASN A 735 -10.88 41.37 9.39
N ASN A 736 -10.83 42.43 8.59
CA ASN A 736 -11.37 43.76 8.93
C ASN A 736 -12.91 43.87 8.93
N TYR A 737 -13.63 42.75 8.76
CA TYR A 737 -15.09 42.66 8.93
C TYR A 737 -15.51 41.95 10.24
N LEU A 738 -14.58 41.52 11.10
CA LEU A 738 -14.90 40.95 12.41
C LEU A 738 -15.55 41.98 13.35
N LYS A 739 -14.98 43.20 13.42
CA LYS A 739 -15.48 44.34 14.20
C LYS A 739 -15.66 44.05 15.71
N ASP A 740 -16.12 45.06 16.44
CA ASP A 740 -16.35 44.99 17.89
C ASP A 740 -17.42 43.95 18.27
N SER A 741 -18.43 43.76 17.41
CA SER A 741 -19.48 42.76 17.52
C SER A 741 -18.94 41.34 17.51
N GLY A 742 -18.05 41.01 16.55
CA GLY A 742 -17.39 39.71 16.49
C GLY A 742 -16.49 39.46 17.70
N VAL A 743 -15.68 40.46 18.09
CA VAL A 743 -14.81 40.34 19.27
C VAL A 743 -15.62 40.17 20.57
N LYS A 744 -16.75 40.88 20.74
CA LYS A 744 -17.65 40.69 21.89
C LYS A 744 -18.16 39.25 22.01
N VAL A 745 -18.43 38.59 20.88
CA VAL A 745 -18.82 37.17 20.86
C VAL A 745 -17.64 36.25 21.22
N LEU A 746 -16.44 36.53 20.71
CA LEU A 746 -15.22 35.79 21.06
C LEU A 746 -14.87 35.95 22.56
N SER A 747 -14.97 37.15 23.13
CA SER A 747 -14.78 37.41 24.56
C SER A 747 -15.66 36.52 25.43
N ALA A 748 -16.95 36.39 25.08
CA ALA A 748 -17.86 35.49 25.79
C ALA A 748 -17.50 34.00 25.63
N GLY A 749 -16.62 33.63 24.69
CA GLY A 749 -15.98 32.31 24.58
C GLY A 749 -14.75 32.16 25.47
N LEU A 750 -13.92 33.21 25.56
CA LEU A 750 -12.75 33.27 26.44
C LEU A 750 -13.13 33.23 27.93
N GLU A 751 -14.29 33.77 28.30
CA GLU A 751 -14.86 33.71 29.66
C GLU A 751 -15.31 32.29 30.09
N SER A 752 -15.16 31.28 29.24
CA SER A 752 -15.47 29.89 29.60
C SER A 752 -14.37 29.30 30.50
N PRO A 753 -14.70 28.63 31.62
CA PRO A 753 -13.71 27.94 32.46
C PRO A 753 -13.04 26.74 31.76
N HIS A 754 -13.51 26.38 30.57
CA HIS A 754 -12.91 25.35 29.70
C HIS A 754 -12.01 25.94 28.60
N CYS A 755 -11.93 27.27 28.45
CA CYS A 755 -11.13 27.89 27.42
C CYS A 755 -9.63 27.84 27.78
N GLY A 756 -8.89 26.99 27.07
CA GLY A 756 -7.43 26.84 27.22
C GLY A 756 -6.58 27.78 26.37
N LEU A 757 -7.16 28.79 25.72
CA LEU A 757 -6.47 29.66 24.77
C LEU A 757 -5.43 30.56 25.47
N GLU A 758 -4.19 30.52 25.00
CA GLU A 758 -3.04 31.25 25.56
C GLU A 758 -2.62 32.45 24.68
N THR A 759 -2.80 32.36 23.36
CA THR A 759 -2.48 33.45 22.42
C THR A 759 -3.67 33.77 21.50
N LEU A 760 -4.06 35.04 21.44
CA LEU A 760 -5.07 35.55 20.51
C LEU A 760 -4.51 36.72 19.69
N ARG A 761 -4.57 36.61 18.35
CA ARG A 761 -4.13 37.69 17.44
C ARG A 761 -5.30 38.23 16.62
N LEU A 762 -5.49 39.55 16.72
CA LEU A 762 -6.57 40.35 16.14
C LEU A 762 -6.00 41.63 15.48
N ASP A 763 -4.78 41.56 14.96
CA ASP A 763 -4.13 42.67 14.23
C ASP A 763 -4.99 43.06 13.02
N ARG A 764 -5.28 44.35 12.84
CA ARG A 764 -6.11 44.88 11.75
C ARG A 764 -7.45 44.14 11.54
N CYS A 765 -8.24 44.01 12.61
CA CYS A 765 -9.57 43.37 12.59
C CYS A 765 -10.75 44.36 12.54
N GLY A 766 -10.47 45.66 12.41
CA GLY A 766 -11.49 46.71 12.33
C GLY A 766 -12.13 47.02 13.68
N LEU A 767 -11.32 46.97 14.75
CA LEU A 767 -11.76 47.15 16.13
C LEU A 767 -11.68 48.62 16.57
N THR A 768 -12.58 49.02 17.47
CA THR A 768 -12.66 50.34 18.10
C THR A 768 -12.61 50.23 19.63
N GLU A 769 -12.69 51.36 20.35
CA GLU A 769 -12.80 51.37 21.82
C GLU A 769 -13.89 50.44 22.39
N ASN A 770 -14.94 50.16 21.60
CA ASN A 770 -16.10 49.37 22.04
C ASN A 770 -15.76 47.88 22.30
N CYS A 771 -14.74 47.31 21.64
CA CYS A 771 -14.33 45.93 21.93
C CYS A 771 -13.59 45.81 23.26
N CYS A 772 -12.91 46.88 23.70
CA CYS A 772 -11.98 46.86 24.84
C CYS A 772 -12.67 46.49 26.16
N ALA A 773 -13.91 46.95 26.37
CA ALA A 773 -14.70 46.53 27.55
C ALA A 773 -14.95 45.01 27.59
N SER A 774 -15.19 44.39 26.43
CA SER A 774 -15.46 42.94 26.33
C SER A 774 -14.18 42.12 26.51
N LEU A 775 -13.05 42.60 25.95
CA LEU A 775 -11.74 41.98 26.17
C LEU A 775 -11.28 42.13 27.63
N ALA A 776 -11.49 43.29 28.26
CA ALA A 776 -11.19 43.51 29.67
C ALA A 776 -12.04 42.62 30.60
N SER A 777 -13.30 42.33 30.25
CA SER A 777 -14.13 41.35 30.95
C SER A 777 -13.52 39.94 30.90
N ALA A 778 -13.12 39.49 29.71
CA ALA A 778 -12.47 38.19 29.53
C ALA A 778 -11.13 38.08 30.30
N LEU A 779 -10.32 39.14 30.33
CA LEU A 779 -9.08 39.20 31.12
C LEU A 779 -9.32 39.15 32.63
N LYS A 780 -10.48 39.62 33.11
CA LYS A 780 -10.88 39.59 34.53
C LYS A 780 -11.41 38.23 35.00
N CYS A 781 -11.73 37.31 34.09
CA CYS A 781 -12.36 36.03 34.42
C CYS A 781 -11.42 35.08 35.18
N ASP A 782 -11.99 34.19 36.01
CA ASP A 782 -11.25 33.15 36.73
C ASP A 782 -11.74 31.74 36.33
N PRO A 783 -10.91 30.89 35.70
CA PRO A 783 -9.52 31.14 35.29
C PRO A 783 -9.42 31.86 33.93
N SER A 784 -8.58 32.91 33.86
CA SER A 784 -8.07 33.40 32.57
C SER A 784 -6.87 32.57 32.13
N SER A 785 -6.90 32.09 30.88
CA SER A 785 -5.81 31.33 30.26
C SER A 785 -4.90 32.18 29.36
N LEU A 786 -5.33 33.40 29.02
CA LEU A 786 -4.69 34.22 27.98
C LEU A 786 -3.39 34.84 28.48
N ARG A 787 -2.28 34.59 27.77
CA ARG A 787 -0.93 35.12 28.00
C ARG A 787 -0.52 36.18 26.98
N GLU A 788 -0.91 36.02 25.72
CA GLU A 788 -0.57 36.95 24.64
C GLU A 788 -1.82 37.48 23.94
N LEU A 789 -1.90 38.80 23.78
CA LEU A 789 -2.96 39.49 23.06
C LEU A 789 -2.34 40.50 22.07
N GLU A 790 -2.62 40.30 20.79
CA GLU A 790 -2.18 41.19 19.71
C GLU A 790 -3.39 41.91 19.10
N LEU A 791 -3.38 43.24 19.19
CA LEU A 791 -4.44 44.17 18.78
C LEU A 791 -3.89 45.33 17.92
N SER A 792 -2.64 45.26 17.46
CA SER A 792 -2.04 46.32 16.64
C SER A 792 -2.86 46.63 15.37
N ASN A 793 -2.64 47.83 14.79
CA ASN A 793 -3.33 48.29 13.59
C ASN A 793 -4.87 48.34 13.70
N ASN A 794 -5.39 48.65 14.90
CA ASN A 794 -6.82 48.92 15.17
C ASN A 794 -6.99 50.33 15.79
N ASP A 795 -8.21 50.88 15.79
CA ASP A 795 -8.52 52.23 16.28
C ASP A 795 -9.09 52.19 17.71
N LEU A 796 -8.32 51.63 18.66
CA LEU A 796 -8.80 51.39 20.02
C LEU A 796 -9.02 52.66 20.85
N GLN A 797 -8.38 53.77 20.46
CA GLN A 797 -8.36 55.06 21.18
C GLN A 797 -7.82 54.98 22.63
N ASP A 798 -7.45 56.11 23.22
CA ASP A 798 -6.91 56.17 24.58
C ASP A 798 -7.94 55.69 25.63
N SER A 799 -9.22 55.93 25.37
CA SER A 799 -10.38 55.46 26.14
C SER A 799 -10.48 53.93 26.15
N GLY A 800 -10.37 53.28 25.00
CA GLY A 800 -10.38 51.82 24.90
C GLY A 800 -9.14 51.19 25.52
N VAL A 801 -7.95 51.78 25.32
CA VAL A 801 -6.72 51.30 25.98
C VAL A 801 -6.84 51.39 27.51
N LYS A 802 -7.44 52.46 28.04
CA LYS A 802 -7.71 52.59 29.48
C LYS A 802 -8.61 51.45 30.01
N LEU A 803 -9.66 51.07 29.28
CA LEU A 803 -10.51 49.93 29.64
C LEU A 803 -9.74 48.60 29.66
N LEU A 804 -8.79 48.40 28.73
CA LEU A 804 -7.89 47.24 28.77
C LEU A 804 -6.98 47.26 30.00
N CYS A 805 -6.41 48.42 30.37
CA CYS A 805 -5.61 48.57 31.59
C CYS A 805 -6.39 48.16 32.85
N GLU A 806 -7.66 48.57 32.98
CA GLU A 806 -8.54 48.11 34.07
C GLU A 806 -8.75 46.58 34.08
N GLY A 807 -8.60 45.90 32.94
CA GLY A 807 -8.55 44.45 32.82
C GLY A 807 -7.23 43.84 33.32
N LEU A 808 -6.11 44.46 32.97
CA LEU A 808 -4.76 44.03 33.36
C LEU A 808 -4.51 44.16 34.87
N GLU A 809 -5.14 45.12 35.54
CA GLU A 809 -5.06 45.31 36.99
C GLU A 809 -5.75 44.19 37.81
N SER A 810 -6.48 43.26 37.15
CA SER A 810 -7.14 42.14 37.83
C SER A 810 -6.14 41.12 38.38
N PRO A 811 -6.30 40.63 39.62
CA PRO A 811 -5.46 39.54 40.16
C PRO A 811 -5.65 38.20 39.44
N HIS A 812 -6.70 38.07 38.61
CA HIS A 812 -6.97 36.88 37.79
C HIS A 812 -6.38 36.99 36.37
N CYS A 813 -5.90 38.17 35.96
CA CYS A 813 -5.26 38.36 34.66
C CYS A 813 -3.91 37.63 34.61
N ARG A 814 -3.66 36.86 33.54
CA ARG A 814 -2.41 36.13 33.30
C ARG A 814 -1.64 36.62 32.07
N LEU A 815 -1.99 37.81 31.57
CA LEU A 815 -1.41 38.33 30.33
C LEU A 815 0.05 38.73 30.54
N GLU A 816 0.95 38.06 29.82
CA GLU A 816 2.40 38.29 29.81
C GLU A 816 2.80 39.32 28.74
N ALA A 817 2.04 39.40 27.64
CA ALA A 817 2.28 40.34 26.55
C ALA A 817 0.98 40.91 25.96
N LEU A 818 0.87 42.25 25.96
CA LEU A 818 -0.11 43.01 25.17
C LEU A 818 0.63 43.79 24.07
N ARG A 819 0.16 43.66 22.83
CA ARG A 819 0.63 44.45 21.68
C ARG A 819 -0.56 45.21 21.10
N SER A 820 -0.45 46.52 20.98
CA SER A 820 -1.56 47.40 20.58
C SER A 820 -1.08 48.67 19.86
N VAL A 821 0.15 48.67 19.33
CA VAL A 821 0.79 49.87 18.79
C VAL A 821 0.51 49.97 17.29
N ASN A 822 -0.05 51.11 16.88
CA ASN A 822 -0.19 51.43 15.46
C ASN A 822 1.17 51.85 14.88
N MET A 823 1.84 50.93 14.18
CA MET A 823 3.02 51.21 13.37
C MET A 823 2.60 51.96 12.09
N LEU A 824 2.23 53.22 12.22
CA LEU A 824 2.22 54.15 11.10
C LEU A 824 3.68 54.34 10.62
N PRO A 825 3.98 54.15 9.31
CA PRO A 825 5.23 54.64 8.77
C PRO A 825 5.22 56.16 8.88
N VAL A 826 6.16 56.72 9.63
CA VAL A 826 6.54 58.13 9.46
C VAL A 826 7.16 58.22 8.07
N LEU A 827 6.49 58.94 7.17
CA LEU A 827 6.87 59.17 5.78
C LEU A 827 8.19 59.96 5.64
#